data_AF-A0AAN8CS41-F1
#
_entry.id   AF-A0AAN8CS41-F1
#
_cell.length_a   1.000
_cell.length_b   1.000
_cell.length_c   1.000
_cell.angle_alpha   90.00
_cell.angle_beta   90.00
_cell.angle_gamma   90.00
#
_symmetry.space_group_name_H-M   'P 1'
#
loop_
_entity.id
_entity.type
_entity.pdbx_description
1 polymer ?
#
loop_
_entity_poly.entity_id
_entity_poly.type
_entity_poly.pdbx_seq_one_letter_code
_entity_poly.pdbx_strand_id
1 'polypeptide(L)'
;MAAGATVGESQLQRIIRDLHDAVAELAKEYRESGEPITDDSTNLHKLSYKLEYLLQFDQKEKTTFLGTKKDYWEYFTDCLAKIKGANDGIRFVKSIPELKTSLGKGRAFIRYSLVHQRLADTLQQCLMNQRVTSDWYYARSPFLKPHLSVDIINHLYELNEVQFDVASRGHDLDASWPTFARRTLGSSPGHTWKAPSRSSSMNSLASTYSQQAHEFPSSPDYGQNLLNDLNESCTEEAGTAEDLRLELDQSELKQRGLVDKVQQLGEEAAELRDVVVQLQSQLDVSLAAQEEHQGLQGDLNALQGREEALSREVEALRTGGKAEQQLLQEKLAAAEGKNIHLLAKLDGVLSEKGQQATSHFDSAQKIHELLDRLKEAERGKMDAVAEADEKKRQAERLEEELTLKEAAATRGETKLEALVTSASEEKARLQVKVEEQCSALDKLQGALTVREKEASNLQRQLQDLQRSLEEKEKDTEEVKERAQQDKEEMQKKSNGLGSEVTALKGKLKEKDAQLESKHQSLITERDTLTNNLVELEGNVKEQAVKIEEYKTQCGSLIELNKKLLKTEKRNEGMKKEMVENRKVIETELAALRASEKQLRGQMDDTKMTVDEKEQRLREENRQLDESLQRANMAAKRLEQENQSVREEQDTVKAALSRMQADLRSVHVQIGELEKNLGVSRKNETTLQEQLEAKEAELDHTEKSLVELQSRLESLETREKELEIAKCDAEAVCAKQTDTIERVTSETRVMETSQLERSAAQVKENQEETGKLQGQLEVCMKDVSRLQAETLDLRVRGQRSEEEKMKSQAQLEVTEAQRDELRTLTEHLKAQTEALNQKHVTELVDCKKKEGVLIEQRDTEVAACAELSISAAAVREELSKLKAENSRLSSENGETREGLHRANTEMAELGITICKLGAEKEEAREHWAGDAARIQDMEKEVGRLEESMAELQRENARLREELTEKEKLPGEYHGAQEAAGQRQQPNAERHGGGGGRQVPPEL
;
A
#
# COMPACT_ATOMS: atom_id res chain seq x y z
N MET A 1 -13.46 25.44 -17.52
CA MET A 1 -12.39 26.22 -16.88
C MET A 1 -11.37 25.25 -16.31
N ALA A 2 -10.13 25.28 -16.78
CA ALA A 2 -9.05 24.44 -16.26
C ALA A 2 -8.51 25.08 -14.97
N ALA A 3 -8.68 24.38 -13.84
CA ALA A 3 -8.10 24.81 -12.57
C ALA A 3 -6.57 24.72 -12.65
N GLY A 4 -5.87 25.82 -12.36
CA GLY A 4 -4.42 25.92 -12.44
C GLY A 4 -3.72 24.93 -11.51
N ALA A 5 -2.79 24.15 -12.05
CA ALA A 5 -1.90 23.30 -11.28
C ALA A 5 -1.14 24.15 -10.25
N THR A 6 -1.21 23.76 -8.97
CA THR A 6 -0.51 24.45 -7.89
C THR A 6 1.01 24.39 -8.13
N VAL A 7 1.74 25.45 -7.77
CA VAL A 7 3.20 25.59 -7.99
C VAL A 7 3.99 24.34 -7.53
N GLY A 8 3.59 23.72 -6.42
CA GLY A 8 4.24 22.52 -5.90
C GLY A 8 4.04 21.25 -6.74
N GLU A 9 2.97 21.15 -7.52
CA GLU A 9 2.73 19.99 -8.40
C GLU A 9 3.61 20.07 -9.66
N SER A 10 3.85 21.28 -10.17
CA SER A 10 4.78 21.50 -11.28
C SER A 10 6.24 21.16 -10.92
N GLN A 11 6.66 21.49 -9.69
CA GLN A 11 7.99 21.14 -9.19
C GLN A 11 8.14 19.62 -9.01
N LEU A 12 7.13 18.94 -8.45
CA LEU A 12 7.16 17.48 -8.30
C LEU A 12 7.32 16.78 -9.65
N GLN A 13 6.54 17.19 -10.65
CA GLN A 13 6.64 16.67 -12.03
C GLN A 13 8.02 16.90 -12.64
N ARG A 14 8.68 18.03 -12.33
CA ARG A 14 10.06 18.28 -12.76
C ARG A 14 11.05 17.33 -12.07
N ILE A 15 10.92 17.08 -10.77
CA ILE A 15 11.81 16.17 -10.04
C ILE A 15 11.66 14.72 -10.51
N ILE A 16 10.43 14.27 -10.80
CA ILE A 16 10.18 12.94 -11.37
C ILE A 16 10.88 12.80 -12.72
N ARG A 17 10.74 13.81 -13.60
CA ARG A 17 11.45 13.82 -14.90
C ARG A 17 12.96 13.83 -14.74
N ASP A 18 13.50 14.64 -13.82
CA ASP A 18 14.94 14.68 -13.54
C ASP A 18 15.46 13.32 -13.02
N LEU A 19 14.63 12.56 -12.28
CA LEU A 19 14.93 11.20 -11.85
C LEU A 19 14.97 10.25 -13.05
N HIS A 20 13.97 10.31 -13.93
CA HIS A 20 13.92 9.49 -15.15
C HIS A 20 15.14 9.74 -16.03
N ASP A 21 15.51 11.01 -16.24
CA ASP A 21 16.70 11.38 -17.00
C ASP A 21 17.97 10.81 -16.35
N ALA A 22 18.07 10.85 -15.01
CA ALA A 22 19.23 10.29 -14.30
C ALA A 22 19.33 8.77 -14.44
N VAL A 23 18.20 8.06 -14.41
CA VAL A 23 18.13 6.61 -14.66
C VAL A 23 18.58 6.28 -16.08
N ALA A 24 18.03 6.98 -17.07
CA ALA A 24 18.37 6.74 -18.48
C ALA A 24 19.85 7.03 -18.77
N GLU A 25 20.40 8.12 -18.22
CA GLU A 25 21.83 8.44 -18.37
C GLU A 25 22.73 7.44 -17.63
N LEU A 26 22.32 6.90 -16.48
CA LEU A 26 23.06 5.81 -15.81
C LEU A 26 23.09 4.52 -16.63
N ALA A 27 21.94 4.12 -17.18
CA ALA A 27 21.86 2.94 -18.03
C ALA A 27 22.70 3.10 -19.30
N LYS A 28 22.73 4.32 -19.85
CA LYS A 28 23.57 4.69 -20.99
C LYS A 28 25.06 4.71 -20.62
N GLU A 29 25.44 5.34 -19.50
CA GLU A 29 26.81 5.40 -18.98
C GLU A 29 27.38 3.98 -18.77
N TYR A 30 26.59 3.08 -18.20
CA TYR A 30 26.96 1.67 -18.03
C TYR A 30 27.13 0.95 -19.38
N ARG A 31 26.22 1.19 -20.33
CA ARG A 31 26.28 0.60 -21.67
C ARG A 31 27.49 1.10 -22.48
N GLU A 32 27.87 2.36 -22.30
CA GLU A 32 29.00 3.01 -22.99
C GLU A 32 30.35 2.65 -22.37
N SER A 33 30.45 2.62 -21.04
CA SER A 33 31.69 2.27 -20.33
C SER A 33 31.95 0.76 -20.28
N GLY A 34 30.90 -0.06 -20.15
CA GLY A 34 31.03 -1.50 -19.91
C GLY A 34 31.55 -1.85 -18.52
N GLU A 35 31.70 -0.85 -17.63
CA GLU A 35 32.21 -1.00 -16.26
C GLU A 35 31.09 -0.68 -15.26
N PRO A 36 31.07 -1.31 -14.07
CA PRO A 36 30.10 -0.95 -13.02
C PRO A 36 30.17 0.54 -12.67
N ILE A 37 29.00 1.17 -12.46
CA ILE A 37 28.91 2.57 -12.05
C ILE A 37 29.50 2.73 -10.65
N THR A 38 30.42 3.68 -10.49
CA THR A 38 31.05 3.99 -9.19
C THR A 38 30.63 5.36 -8.66
N ASP A 39 31.13 5.73 -7.47
CA ASP A 39 30.79 6.99 -6.77
C ASP A 39 31.30 8.27 -7.43
N ASP A 40 32.06 8.17 -8.52
CA ASP A 40 32.48 9.29 -9.37
C ASP A 40 31.43 9.71 -10.40
N SER A 41 30.42 8.88 -10.65
CA SER A 41 29.34 9.19 -11.60
C SER A 41 28.47 10.35 -11.11
N THR A 42 28.44 11.42 -11.89
CA THR A 42 27.54 12.57 -11.64
C THR A 42 26.07 12.18 -11.80
N ASN A 43 25.77 11.17 -12.64
CA ASN A 43 24.42 10.68 -12.85
C ASN A 43 23.93 9.87 -11.64
N LEU A 44 24.80 9.10 -11.00
CA LEU A 44 24.52 8.43 -9.73
C LEU A 44 24.23 9.45 -8.61
N HIS A 45 25.01 10.52 -8.56
CA HIS A 45 24.78 11.62 -7.62
C HIS A 45 23.42 12.28 -7.87
N LYS A 46 23.09 12.59 -9.13
CA LYS A 46 21.79 13.14 -9.52
C LYS A 46 20.63 12.20 -9.13
N LEU A 47 20.72 10.91 -9.45
CA LEU A 47 19.73 9.90 -9.05
C LEU A 47 19.51 9.91 -7.53
N SER A 48 20.60 9.87 -6.76
CA SER A 48 20.57 9.78 -5.30
C SER A 48 19.83 10.96 -4.67
N TYR A 49 20.13 12.19 -5.10
CA TYR A 49 19.44 13.39 -4.60
C TYR A 49 17.98 13.47 -5.03
N LYS A 50 17.66 13.10 -6.28
CA LYS A 50 16.27 13.18 -6.77
C LYS A 50 15.40 12.13 -6.09
N LEU A 51 15.92 10.93 -5.86
CA LEU A 51 15.19 9.89 -5.12
C LEU A 51 15.02 10.26 -3.65
N GLU A 52 16.06 10.76 -2.99
CA GLU A 52 15.98 11.27 -1.61
C GLU A 52 14.93 12.39 -1.50
N TYR A 53 14.90 13.32 -2.45
CA TYR A 53 13.89 14.38 -2.49
C TYR A 53 12.47 13.78 -2.55
N LEU A 54 12.22 12.80 -3.42
CA LEU A 54 10.90 12.17 -3.53
C LEU A 54 10.52 11.42 -2.23
N LEU A 55 11.48 10.76 -1.59
CA LEU A 55 11.33 10.09 -0.29
C LEU A 55 11.06 11.04 0.89
N GLN A 56 11.44 12.31 0.76
CA GLN A 56 11.16 13.35 1.76
C GLN A 56 9.97 14.23 1.39
N PHE A 57 9.53 14.21 0.12
CA PHE A 57 8.46 15.06 -0.35
C PHE A 57 7.12 14.67 0.28
N ASP A 58 6.52 15.63 0.99
CA ASP A 58 5.25 15.46 1.71
C ASP A 58 5.30 14.32 2.74
N GLN A 59 6.50 14.03 3.28
CA GLN A 59 6.71 13.09 4.38
C GLN A 59 6.23 13.72 5.70
N LYS A 60 5.54 12.95 6.53
CA LYS A 60 5.08 13.37 7.85
C LYS A 60 6.27 13.42 8.82
N GLU A 61 6.43 14.52 9.54
CA GLU A 61 7.46 14.63 10.58
C GLU A 61 7.20 13.63 11.71
N LYS A 62 8.20 12.80 12.02
CA LYS A 62 8.16 11.82 13.10
C LYS A 62 9.45 11.86 13.89
N THR A 63 9.35 11.66 15.19
CA THR A 63 10.48 11.56 16.12
C THR A 63 10.39 10.28 16.94
N THR A 64 11.51 9.82 17.48
CA THR A 64 11.51 8.80 18.54
C THR A 64 11.10 9.43 19.87
N PHE A 65 10.83 8.60 20.89
CA PHE A 65 10.55 9.08 22.25
C PHE A 65 11.70 9.95 22.82
N LEU A 66 12.94 9.70 22.40
CA LEU A 66 14.11 10.49 22.77
C LEU A 66 14.32 11.74 21.89
N GLY A 67 13.37 12.07 21.01
CA GLY A 67 13.40 13.27 20.17
C GLY A 67 14.26 13.17 18.91
N THR A 68 14.85 12.00 18.59
CA THR A 68 15.62 11.86 17.35
C THR A 68 14.68 11.86 16.14
N LYS A 69 14.95 12.72 15.16
CA LYS A 69 14.18 12.79 13.90
C LYS A 69 14.26 11.47 13.16
N LYS A 70 13.10 10.93 12.79
CA LYS A 70 12.97 9.80 11.88
C LYS A 70 12.83 10.31 10.45
N ASP A 71 13.24 9.50 9.49
CA ASP A 71 13.20 9.83 8.08
C ASP A 71 12.77 8.59 7.25
N TYR A 72 12.97 8.61 5.94
CA TYR A 72 12.55 7.54 5.03
C TYR A 72 13.22 6.18 5.32
N TRP A 73 14.28 6.15 6.13
CA TRP A 73 14.85 4.91 6.67
C TRP A 73 13.88 4.13 7.56
N GLU A 74 13.18 4.82 8.47
CA GLU A 74 12.17 4.18 9.31
C GLU A 74 10.95 3.77 8.48
N TYR A 75 10.60 4.52 7.44
CA TYR A 75 9.59 4.08 6.47
C TYR A 75 9.98 2.74 5.82
N PHE A 76 11.21 2.61 5.30
CA PHE A 76 11.69 1.33 4.76
C PHE A 76 11.70 0.22 5.80
N THR A 77 12.12 0.53 7.04
CA THR A 77 12.12 -0.44 8.13
C THR A 77 10.70 -0.92 8.47
N ASP A 78 9.73 -0.01 8.59
CA ASP A 78 8.34 -0.33 8.92
C ASP A 78 7.66 -1.16 7.82
N CYS A 79 7.98 -0.87 6.55
CA CYS A 79 7.49 -1.62 5.41
C CYS A 79 8.09 -3.04 5.32
N LEU A 80 9.41 -3.17 5.52
CA LEU A 80 10.15 -4.38 5.12
C LEU A 80 10.52 -5.30 6.28
N ALA A 81 10.51 -4.84 7.54
CA ALA A 81 11.02 -5.62 8.67
C ALA A 81 10.30 -6.96 8.90
N LYS A 82 9.03 -7.08 8.47
CA LYS A 82 8.20 -8.28 8.65
C LYS A 82 8.18 -9.20 7.42
N ILE A 83 8.84 -8.81 6.33
CA ILE A 83 8.83 -9.53 5.06
C ILE A 83 10.08 -10.41 4.97
N LYS A 84 9.89 -11.74 5.00
CA LYS A 84 10.99 -12.71 4.87
C LYS A 84 11.65 -12.57 3.49
N GLY A 85 12.97 -12.39 3.47
CA GLY A 85 13.79 -12.28 2.24
C GLY A 85 14.03 -10.84 1.76
N ALA A 86 13.24 -9.85 2.20
CA ALA A 86 13.43 -8.43 1.87
C ALA A 86 14.15 -7.63 2.97
N ASN A 87 14.48 -8.28 4.09
CA ASN A 87 15.06 -7.64 5.27
C ASN A 87 16.61 -7.69 5.34
N ASP A 88 17.28 -8.23 4.31
CA ASP A 88 18.74 -8.35 4.29
C ASP A 88 19.43 -6.98 4.27
N GLY A 89 18.95 -6.05 3.44
CA GLY A 89 19.46 -4.68 3.43
C GLY A 89 19.21 -3.95 4.75
N ILE A 90 18.08 -4.22 5.41
CA ILE A 90 17.78 -3.64 6.73
C ILE A 90 18.77 -4.15 7.78
N ARG A 91 19.06 -5.45 7.80
CA ARG A 91 20.05 -6.05 8.71
C ARG A 91 21.45 -5.53 8.43
N PHE A 92 21.82 -5.44 7.15
CA PHE A 92 23.11 -4.93 6.72
C PHE A 92 23.35 -3.49 7.22
N VAL A 93 22.43 -2.56 6.93
CA VAL A 93 22.58 -1.15 7.35
C VAL A 93 22.58 -1.01 8.88
N LYS A 94 21.77 -1.79 9.61
CA LYS A 94 21.79 -1.80 11.08
C LYS A 94 23.12 -2.29 11.67
N SER A 95 23.89 -3.07 10.92
CA SER A 95 25.21 -3.56 11.34
C SER A 95 26.36 -2.56 11.10
N ILE A 96 26.08 -1.38 10.54
CA ILE A 96 27.07 -0.32 10.30
C ILE A 96 27.07 0.66 11.49
N PRO A 97 27.95 0.51 12.50
CA PRO A 97 28.00 1.39 13.68
C PRO A 97 28.36 2.85 13.36
N GLU A 98 28.97 3.13 12.21
CA GLU A 98 29.38 4.47 11.79
C GLU A 98 28.18 5.36 11.44
N LEU A 99 27.03 4.77 11.07
CA LEU A 99 25.81 5.51 10.70
C LEU A 99 24.97 5.84 11.92
N LYS A 100 24.95 7.12 12.29
CA LYS A 100 24.29 7.62 13.51
C LYS A 100 22.89 8.13 13.25
N THR A 101 22.62 8.67 12.06
CA THR A 101 21.33 9.31 11.75
C THR A 101 20.41 8.40 10.94
N SER A 102 19.10 8.63 11.03
CA SER A 102 18.12 7.97 10.18
C SER A 102 18.35 8.29 8.70
N LEU A 103 18.74 9.53 8.39
CA LEU A 103 19.06 9.95 7.03
C LEU A 103 20.24 9.17 6.45
N GLY A 104 21.38 9.11 7.16
CA GLY A 104 22.56 8.34 6.72
C GLY A 104 22.28 6.85 6.56
N LYS A 105 21.47 6.26 7.43
CA LYS A 105 20.98 4.88 7.27
C LYS A 105 20.12 4.70 6.02
N GLY A 106 19.24 5.65 5.74
CA GLY A 106 18.44 5.67 4.52
C GLY A 106 19.31 5.70 3.26
N ARG A 107 20.32 6.57 3.23
CA ARG A 107 21.28 6.67 2.13
C ARG A 107 22.06 5.38 1.92
N ALA A 108 22.57 4.78 3.01
CA ALA A 108 23.25 3.50 2.96
C ALA A 108 22.36 2.37 2.42
N PHE A 109 21.07 2.39 2.76
CA PHE A 109 20.09 1.42 2.27
C PHE A 109 19.80 1.54 0.78
N ILE A 110 19.67 2.78 0.27
CA ILE A 110 19.53 3.01 -1.18
C ILE A 110 20.76 2.49 -1.92
N ARG A 111 21.98 2.81 -1.45
CA ARG A 111 23.24 2.33 -2.04
C ARG A 111 23.34 0.81 -2.03
N TYR A 112 23.01 0.18 -0.90
CA TYR A 112 22.93 -1.27 -0.80
C TYR A 112 21.97 -1.84 -1.84
N SER A 113 20.80 -1.21 -2.02
CA SER A 113 19.77 -1.69 -2.93
C SER A 113 20.18 -1.57 -4.41
N LEU A 114 20.97 -0.56 -4.76
CA LEU A 114 21.58 -0.39 -6.09
C LEU A 114 22.61 -1.48 -6.38
N VAL A 115 23.56 -1.72 -5.45
CA VAL A 115 24.58 -2.78 -5.58
C VAL A 115 23.95 -4.16 -5.78
N HIS A 116 22.80 -4.40 -5.13
CA HIS A 116 22.11 -5.69 -5.21
C HIS A 116 21.02 -5.75 -6.29
N GLN A 117 20.85 -4.69 -7.10
CA GLN A 117 19.86 -4.61 -8.17
C GLN A 117 18.42 -4.90 -7.70
N ARG A 118 18.03 -4.29 -6.56
CA ARG A 118 16.69 -4.49 -5.97
C ARG A 118 16.00 -3.19 -5.56
N LEU A 119 16.50 -2.03 -6.01
CA LEU A 119 15.93 -0.74 -5.59
C LEU A 119 14.46 -0.61 -6.01
N ALA A 120 14.14 -0.99 -7.25
CA ALA A 120 12.77 -0.99 -7.77
C ALA A 120 11.86 -1.94 -6.98
N ASP A 121 12.27 -3.21 -6.83
CA ASP A 121 11.53 -4.23 -6.08
C ASP A 121 11.27 -3.80 -4.62
N THR A 122 12.29 -3.23 -3.99
CA THR A 122 12.24 -2.77 -2.59
C THR A 122 11.26 -1.62 -2.43
N LEU A 123 11.34 -0.61 -3.30
CA LEU A 123 10.44 0.54 -3.25
C LEU A 123 9.00 0.12 -3.60
N GLN A 124 8.82 -0.72 -4.62
CA GLN A 124 7.51 -1.26 -4.99
C GLN A 124 6.87 -2.01 -3.81
N GLN A 125 7.64 -2.85 -3.13
CA GLN A 125 7.13 -3.60 -1.98
C GLN A 125 6.71 -2.68 -0.82
N CYS A 126 7.41 -1.56 -0.62
CA CYS A 126 6.97 -0.55 0.35
C CYS A 126 5.66 0.10 -0.08
N LEU A 127 5.52 0.48 -1.35
CA LEU A 127 4.34 1.14 -1.89
C LEU A 127 3.10 0.24 -1.91
N MET A 128 3.28 -1.07 -2.07
CA MET A 128 2.19 -2.06 -1.91
C MET A 128 1.61 -2.07 -0.48
N ASN A 129 2.39 -1.66 0.52
CA ASN A 129 1.91 -1.50 1.90
C ASN A 129 1.24 -0.14 2.10
N GLN A 130 0.11 0.08 1.41
CA GLN A 130 -0.57 1.37 1.35
C GLN A 130 -0.92 1.96 2.74
N ARG A 131 -1.17 1.09 3.73
CA ARG A 131 -1.41 1.50 5.12
C ARG A 131 -0.17 2.20 5.71
N VAL A 132 0.99 1.55 5.66
CA VAL A 132 2.24 2.12 6.19
C VAL A 132 2.65 3.35 5.37
N THR A 133 2.50 3.31 4.04
CA THR A 133 2.79 4.48 3.19
C THR A 133 1.91 5.68 3.55
N SER A 134 0.61 5.47 3.79
CA SER A 134 -0.30 6.56 4.21
C SER A 134 0.00 7.06 5.63
N ASP A 135 0.57 6.22 6.50
CA ASP A 135 1.02 6.64 7.85
C ASP A 135 2.28 7.50 7.81
N TRP A 136 3.05 7.43 6.72
CA TRP A 136 4.33 8.13 6.54
C TRP A 136 4.24 9.37 5.63
N TYR A 137 3.27 9.43 4.71
CA TYR A 137 3.17 10.51 3.73
C TYR A 137 1.80 11.20 3.74
N TYR A 138 1.77 12.48 3.38
CA TYR A 138 0.55 13.24 3.09
C TYR A 138 0.13 13.09 1.62
N ALA A 139 -1.08 13.57 1.27
CA ALA A 139 -1.77 13.27 0.03
C ALA A 139 -1.10 13.80 -1.26
N ARG A 140 -0.15 14.74 -1.17
CA ARG A 140 0.56 15.28 -2.35
C ARG A 140 1.74 14.38 -2.74
N SER A 141 2.19 13.49 -1.85
CA SER A 141 3.27 12.55 -2.14
C SER A 141 2.99 11.73 -3.41
N PRO A 142 3.97 11.57 -4.32
CA PRO A 142 3.81 10.75 -5.50
C PRO A 142 3.56 9.27 -5.16
N PHE A 143 3.96 8.83 -3.97
CA PHE A 143 3.81 7.46 -3.50
C PHE A 143 2.37 7.07 -3.13
N LEU A 144 1.49 8.05 -2.91
CA LEU A 144 0.05 7.81 -2.69
C LEU A 144 -0.78 7.98 -3.97
N LYS A 145 -0.15 8.37 -5.09
CA LYS A 145 -0.79 8.58 -6.39
C LYS A 145 -0.41 7.41 -7.32
N PRO A 146 -1.30 6.42 -7.57
CA PRO A 146 -0.97 5.19 -8.31
C PRO A 146 -0.28 5.43 -9.66
N HIS A 147 -0.73 6.45 -10.41
CA HIS A 147 -0.16 6.79 -11.71
C HIS A 147 1.29 7.29 -11.63
N LEU A 148 1.66 8.05 -10.58
CA LEU A 148 3.05 8.51 -10.39
C LEU A 148 3.91 7.44 -9.75
N SER A 149 3.37 6.69 -8.78
CA SER A 149 4.12 5.62 -8.12
C SER A 149 4.51 4.51 -9.09
N VAL A 150 3.59 4.09 -9.97
CA VAL A 150 3.87 3.08 -10.99
C VAL A 150 4.89 3.61 -12.00
N ASP A 151 4.76 4.87 -12.41
CA ASP A 151 5.69 5.53 -13.34
C ASP A 151 7.13 5.59 -12.79
N ILE A 152 7.31 6.05 -11.54
CA ILE A 152 8.61 6.08 -10.86
C ILE A 152 9.22 4.67 -10.76
N ILE A 153 8.42 3.67 -10.35
CA ILE A 153 8.88 2.29 -10.19
C ILE A 153 9.30 1.69 -11.53
N ASN A 154 8.52 1.91 -12.59
CA ASN A 154 8.82 1.40 -13.93
C ASN A 154 10.17 1.92 -14.44
N HIS A 155 10.47 3.20 -14.22
CA HIS A 155 11.78 3.74 -14.58
C HIS A 155 12.90 3.13 -13.71
N LEU A 156 12.70 3.01 -12.39
CA LEU A 156 13.71 2.41 -11.51
C LEU A 156 14.05 0.95 -11.89
N TYR A 157 13.14 0.21 -12.54
CA TYR A 157 13.43 -1.14 -13.02
C TYR A 157 14.53 -1.20 -14.08
N GLU A 158 14.77 -0.11 -14.83
CA GLU A 158 15.90 -0.04 -15.77
C GLU A 158 17.26 -0.17 -15.07
N LEU A 159 17.34 0.24 -13.79
CA LEU A 159 18.57 0.13 -13.00
C LEU A 159 18.88 -1.32 -12.57
N ASN A 160 17.92 -2.25 -12.67
CA ASN A 160 18.19 -3.66 -12.34
C ASN A 160 19.16 -4.30 -13.36
N GLU A 161 19.29 -3.74 -14.56
CA GLU A 161 20.25 -4.18 -15.58
C GLU A 161 21.63 -3.50 -15.45
N VAL A 162 21.75 -2.48 -14.58
CA VAL A 162 22.98 -1.72 -14.35
C VAL A 162 23.74 -2.31 -13.17
N GLN A 163 25.07 -2.45 -13.30
CA GLN A 163 25.92 -2.87 -12.19
C GLN A 163 26.48 -1.65 -11.46
N PHE A 164 26.49 -1.70 -10.12
CA PHE A 164 27.01 -0.62 -9.28
C PHE A 164 28.13 -1.17 -8.38
N ASP A 165 29.29 -0.49 -8.39
CA ASP A 165 30.39 -0.70 -7.43
C ASP A 165 30.51 0.53 -6.53
N VAL A 166 29.58 0.61 -5.57
CA VAL A 166 29.47 1.76 -4.66
C VAL A 166 29.64 1.30 -3.22
N ALA A 167 30.60 1.89 -2.51
CA ALA A 167 30.94 1.44 -1.17
C ALA A 167 29.87 1.85 -0.16
N SER A 168 29.40 0.92 0.67
CA SER A 168 28.48 1.19 1.77
C SER A 168 29.17 1.74 3.03
N ARG A 169 30.52 1.79 3.03
CA ARG A 169 31.37 2.32 4.11
C ARG A 169 32.43 3.26 3.55
N GLY A 170 33.08 4.02 4.44
CA GLY A 170 34.18 4.91 4.07
C GLY A 170 33.76 6.30 3.58
N HIS A 171 32.46 6.59 3.54
CA HIS A 171 31.89 7.93 3.35
C HIS A 171 31.01 8.29 4.56
N ASP A 172 31.01 9.57 4.95
CA ASP A 172 30.11 10.07 5.99
C ASP A 172 28.72 10.34 5.39
N LEU A 173 27.92 9.27 5.29
CA LEU A 173 26.58 9.33 4.73
C LEU A 173 25.61 10.11 5.63
N ASP A 174 25.92 10.30 6.91
CA ASP A 174 25.12 11.17 7.79
C ASP A 174 25.19 12.63 7.31
N ALA A 175 26.33 13.07 6.79
CA ALA A 175 26.53 14.42 6.29
C ALA A 175 26.04 14.59 4.84
N SER A 176 26.51 13.76 3.90
CA SER A 176 26.23 13.96 2.47
C SER A 176 26.31 12.68 1.63
N TRP A 177 25.74 12.73 0.42
CA TRP A 177 25.99 11.71 -0.60
C TRP A 177 27.45 11.75 -1.09
N PRO A 178 28.06 10.59 -1.43
CA PRO A 178 29.41 10.54 -1.99
C PRO A 178 29.51 11.26 -3.33
N THR A 179 30.65 11.90 -3.58
CA THR A 179 30.93 12.65 -4.82
C THR A 179 32.16 12.15 -5.58
N PHE A 180 32.86 11.14 -5.05
CA PHE A 180 34.02 10.52 -5.69
C PHE A 180 34.22 9.11 -5.16
N ALA A 181 34.67 8.19 -6.02
CA ALA A 181 35.11 6.86 -5.62
C ALA A 181 36.42 6.91 -4.83
N ARG A 182 36.45 6.25 -3.66
CA ARG A 182 37.68 6.11 -2.88
C ARG A 182 38.53 4.99 -3.49
N ARG A 183 39.62 5.34 -4.18
CA ARG A 183 40.64 4.37 -4.60
C ARG A 183 41.20 3.63 -3.38
N THR A 184 40.96 2.32 -3.30
CA THR A 184 41.66 1.39 -2.41
C THR A 184 43.11 1.24 -2.87
N LEU A 185 43.94 2.22 -2.53
CA LEU A 185 45.39 2.12 -2.65
C LEU A 185 45.93 1.30 -1.46
N GLY A 186 46.04 -0.02 -1.63
CA GLY A 186 46.81 -0.86 -0.71
C GLY A 186 46.32 -2.30 -0.55
N SER A 187 46.98 -3.22 -1.27
CA SER A 187 47.16 -4.65 -0.96
C SER A 187 46.09 -5.70 -1.37
N SER A 188 46.55 -6.62 -2.23
CA SER A 188 46.06 -7.96 -2.62
C SER A 188 44.76 -8.13 -3.46
N PRO A 189 44.81 -8.91 -4.57
CA PRO A 189 43.67 -9.22 -5.44
C PRO A 189 42.79 -10.32 -4.81
N GLY A 190 42.00 -9.96 -3.80
CA GLY A 190 41.09 -10.88 -3.11
C GLY A 190 39.64 -10.39 -3.00
N HIS A 191 39.35 -9.15 -3.40
CA HIS A 191 38.04 -8.53 -3.25
C HIS A 191 37.56 -7.89 -4.54
N THR A 192 37.65 -8.60 -5.65
CA THR A 192 36.69 -8.42 -6.76
C THR A 192 35.43 -9.19 -6.37
N TRP A 193 34.34 -8.45 -6.18
CA TRP A 193 33.01 -9.00 -5.95
C TRP A 193 32.65 -10.01 -7.07
N LYS A 194 32.22 -11.21 -6.69
CA LYS A 194 31.54 -12.16 -7.58
C LYS A 194 30.03 -12.10 -7.33
N ALA A 195 29.24 -12.07 -8.40
CA ALA A 195 27.78 -12.04 -8.33
C ALA A 195 27.20 -13.28 -7.60
N PRO A 196 26.28 -13.12 -6.62
CA PRO A 196 25.55 -14.25 -6.05
C PRO A 196 24.52 -14.80 -7.04
N SER A 197 24.71 -16.05 -7.47
CA SER A 197 23.69 -16.83 -8.18
C SER A 197 22.66 -17.42 -7.22
N ARG A 198 21.44 -17.60 -7.71
CA ARG A 198 20.21 -17.98 -6.99
C ARG A 198 20.34 -19.29 -6.17
N SER A 199 19.78 -19.23 -4.94
CA SER A 199 19.45 -20.28 -3.94
C SER A 199 20.56 -21.22 -3.40
N SER A 200 20.80 -21.16 -2.08
CA SER A 200 20.49 -22.24 -1.12
C SER A 200 21.12 -22.01 0.27
N SER A 201 20.38 -22.45 1.29
CA SER A 201 20.85 -22.97 2.59
C SER A 201 21.76 -22.12 3.49
N MET A 202 21.18 -21.62 4.59
CA MET A 202 21.94 -21.21 5.78
C MET A 202 22.41 -22.47 6.52
N ASN A 203 23.67 -22.85 6.35
CA ASN A 203 24.47 -23.58 7.34
C ASN A 203 25.94 -23.53 6.89
N SER A 204 26.68 -22.53 7.35
CA SER A 204 28.14 -22.53 7.51
C SER A 204 28.61 -21.13 7.88
N LEU A 205 28.45 -20.73 9.15
CA LEU A 205 29.19 -19.63 9.77
C LEU A 205 29.52 -20.02 11.21
N ALA A 206 30.43 -20.96 11.38
CA ALA A 206 31.17 -21.19 12.60
C ALA A 206 32.43 -21.99 12.27
N SER A 207 33.51 -21.31 11.82
CA SER A 207 34.89 -21.81 11.88
C SER A 207 35.87 -20.71 11.43
N THR A 208 36.09 -19.71 12.29
CA THR A 208 37.35 -18.95 12.31
C THR A 208 37.54 -18.41 13.72
N TYR A 209 37.99 -19.25 14.65
CA TYR A 209 38.62 -18.83 15.91
C TYR A 209 39.52 -19.97 16.37
N SER A 210 40.76 -19.99 15.87
CA SER A 210 41.86 -20.73 16.50
C SER A 210 43.15 -19.97 16.21
N GLN A 211 43.35 -18.90 16.98
CA GLN A 211 44.65 -18.43 17.44
C GLN A 211 44.42 -17.82 18.81
N GLN A 212 44.49 -18.66 19.83
CA GLN A 212 44.55 -18.20 21.22
C GLN A 212 46.02 -18.20 21.62
N ALA A 213 46.57 -17.00 21.62
CA ALA A 213 47.79 -16.65 22.31
C ALA A 213 47.62 -16.95 23.81
N HIS A 214 48.61 -17.62 24.39
CA HIS A 214 48.81 -17.63 25.83
C HIS A 214 49.91 -16.61 26.14
N GLU A 215 49.50 -15.47 26.71
CA GLU A 215 50.40 -14.58 27.45
C GLU A 215 50.87 -15.32 28.71
N PHE A 216 52.18 -15.27 29.01
CA PHE A 216 52.73 -14.79 30.30
C PHE A 216 54.20 -14.33 30.05
N PRO A 217 54.70 -13.36 30.83
CA PRO A 217 55.66 -12.34 30.38
C PRO A 217 57.13 -12.64 30.69
N SER A 218 57.98 -11.81 30.09
CA SER A 218 59.43 -11.68 30.22
C SER A 218 59.94 -11.36 31.63
N SER A 219 61.10 -11.91 32.02
CA SER A 219 62.36 -11.22 32.45
C SER A 219 63.23 -12.01 33.47
N PRO A 220 64.54 -11.70 33.57
CA PRO A 220 65.62 -12.61 33.99
C PRO A 220 66.34 -12.21 35.31
N ASP A 221 67.14 -13.13 35.88
CA ASP A 221 68.34 -12.90 36.73
C ASP A 221 68.97 -14.28 37.03
N TYR A 222 70.21 -14.60 36.65
CA TYR A 222 71.51 -14.28 37.27
C TYR A 222 71.61 -14.61 38.78
N GLY A 223 72.48 -15.57 39.13
CA GLY A 223 72.88 -15.77 40.53
C GLY A 223 73.56 -17.10 40.88
N GLN A 224 74.90 -17.07 40.87
CA GLN A 224 75.83 -17.77 41.79
C GLN A 224 75.87 -19.32 41.77
N ASN A 225 76.99 -19.92 41.32
CA ASN A 225 78.22 -20.23 42.10
C ASN A 225 78.05 -21.50 42.97
N LEU A 226 79.05 -22.34 43.27
CA LEU A 226 80.50 -22.38 43.13
C LEU A 226 80.89 -23.79 43.63
N LEU A 227 81.91 -24.40 43.03
CA LEU A 227 83.01 -25.15 43.66
C LEU A 227 83.70 -25.93 42.52
N ASN A 228 84.84 -25.44 42.05
CA ASN A 228 86.17 -25.73 42.62
C ASN A 228 86.59 -27.16 42.27
N ASP A 229 87.79 -27.44 41.78
CA ASP A 229 89.00 -26.63 41.78
C ASP A 229 90.08 -27.34 40.97
N LEU A 230 90.93 -26.52 40.32
CA LEU A 230 92.40 -26.59 40.31
C LEU A 230 93.04 -27.82 39.63
N ASN A 231 94.13 -27.70 38.88
CA ASN A 231 95.26 -26.79 39.01
C ASN A 231 96.06 -26.82 37.71
N GLU A 232 96.32 -25.67 37.06
CA GLU A 232 97.64 -25.00 37.03
C GLU A 232 98.78 -25.82 36.39
N SER A 233 99.64 -25.29 35.54
CA SER A 233 99.85 -23.91 35.05
C SER A 233 101.00 -23.96 34.02
N CYS A 234 100.99 -23.01 33.08
CA CYS A 234 102.12 -22.18 32.64
C CYS A 234 103.42 -22.89 32.12
N THR A 235 104.09 -22.49 31.04
CA THR A 235 104.20 -21.19 30.34
C THR A 235 105.14 -21.39 29.15
N GLU A 236 105.10 -20.43 28.21
CA GLU A 236 106.18 -20.04 27.30
C GLU A 236 106.48 -21.00 26.13
N GLU A 237 106.11 -20.69 24.89
CA GLU A 237 106.48 -19.57 24.01
C GLU A 237 107.36 -20.08 22.86
N ALA A 238 106.72 -20.17 21.69
CA ALA A 238 107.22 -19.55 20.46
C ALA A 238 108.60 -19.95 19.90
N GLY A 239 109.09 -21.15 20.22
CA GLY A 239 110.16 -21.83 19.45
C GLY A 239 109.76 -23.19 18.87
N THR A 240 108.66 -23.77 19.33
CA THR A 240 108.34 -25.21 19.21
C THR A 240 107.11 -25.51 18.36
N ALA A 241 106.58 -24.54 17.60
CA ALA A 241 105.39 -24.75 16.76
C ALA A 241 105.66 -25.61 15.51
N GLU A 242 106.92 -25.82 15.14
CA GLU A 242 107.34 -26.75 14.06
C GLU A 242 107.88 -28.08 14.62
N ASP A 243 108.54 -28.07 15.78
CA ASP A 243 108.94 -29.32 16.47
C ASP A 243 107.74 -30.07 17.07
N LEU A 244 106.74 -29.37 17.63
CA LEU A 244 105.48 -29.99 18.08
C LEU A 244 104.61 -30.49 16.91
N ARG A 245 104.86 -30.08 15.66
CA ARG A 245 104.20 -30.69 14.50
C ARG A 245 104.80 -32.06 14.15
N LEU A 246 106.12 -32.18 14.21
CA LEU A 246 106.81 -33.45 13.98
C LEU A 246 106.67 -34.41 15.17
N GLU A 247 106.61 -33.90 16.40
CA GLU A 247 106.38 -34.71 17.59
C GLU A 247 104.91 -35.11 17.76
N LEU A 248 103.95 -34.30 17.28
CA LEU A 248 102.53 -34.67 17.20
C LEU A 248 102.29 -35.77 16.16
N ASP A 249 102.92 -35.72 14.98
CA ASP A 249 102.79 -36.80 13.98
C ASP A 249 103.41 -38.13 14.49
N GLN A 250 104.51 -38.06 15.26
CA GLN A 250 105.13 -39.24 15.87
C GLN A 250 104.35 -39.77 17.10
N SER A 251 103.69 -38.87 17.85
CA SER A 251 102.79 -39.19 18.97
C SER A 251 101.46 -39.76 18.48
N GLU A 252 100.88 -39.24 17.40
CA GLU A 252 99.64 -39.77 16.80
C GLU A 252 99.84 -41.17 16.20
N LEU A 253 101.02 -41.48 15.63
CA LEU A 253 101.39 -42.83 15.19
C LEU A 253 101.60 -43.81 16.36
N LYS A 254 102.17 -43.36 17.48
CA LYS A 254 102.24 -44.15 18.72
C LYS A 254 100.86 -44.31 19.37
N GLN A 255 100.00 -43.30 19.32
CA GLN A 255 98.64 -43.35 19.85
C GLN A 255 97.76 -44.28 19.02
N ARG A 256 97.89 -44.31 17.70
CA ARG A 256 97.24 -45.31 16.84
C ARG A 256 97.76 -46.73 17.09
N GLY A 257 99.08 -46.91 17.22
CA GLY A 257 99.66 -48.22 17.57
C GLY A 257 99.29 -48.72 18.96
N LEU A 258 99.12 -47.84 19.94
CA LEU A 258 98.63 -48.17 21.28
C LEU A 258 97.12 -48.43 21.29
N VAL A 259 96.33 -47.73 20.48
CA VAL A 259 94.90 -48.00 20.30
C VAL A 259 94.69 -49.36 19.60
N ASP A 260 95.47 -49.69 18.57
CA ASP A 260 95.45 -51.02 17.95
C ASP A 260 95.90 -52.12 18.93
N LYS A 261 96.87 -51.84 19.80
CA LYS A 261 97.30 -52.78 20.86
C LYS A 261 96.24 -52.95 21.95
N VAL A 262 95.53 -51.89 22.33
CA VAL A 262 94.41 -51.91 23.30
C VAL A 262 93.18 -52.58 22.69
N GLN A 263 92.95 -52.43 21.39
CA GLN A 263 91.88 -53.11 20.67
C GLN A 263 92.18 -54.60 20.51
N GLN A 264 93.42 -54.97 20.17
CA GLN A 264 93.85 -56.38 20.09
C GLN A 264 93.85 -57.07 21.47
N LEU A 265 94.28 -56.39 22.54
CA LEU A 265 94.14 -56.90 23.92
C LEU A 265 92.68 -56.91 24.38
N GLY A 266 91.83 -56.03 23.83
CA GLY A 266 90.38 -55.99 24.07
C GLY A 266 89.66 -57.17 23.42
N GLU A 267 90.08 -57.57 22.22
CA GLU A 267 89.63 -58.76 21.49
C GLU A 267 90.12 -60.04 22.17
N GLU A 268 91.40 -60.14 22.53
CA GLU A 268 91.93 -61.28 23.31
C GLU A 268 91.27 -61.39 24.70
N ALA A 269 90.99 -60.26 25.37
CA ALA A 269 90.25 -60.27 26.63
C ALA A 269 88.76 -60.59 26.44
N ALA A 270 88.17 -60.31 25.28
CA ALA A 270 86.80 -60.71 24.95
C ALA A 270 86.73 -62.21 24.66
N GLU A 271 87.69 -62.76 23.90
CA GLU A 271 87.82 -64.20 23.65
C GLU A 271 88.08 -64.98 24.95
N LEU A 272 88.95 -64.46 25.84
CA LEU A 272 89.17 -65.06 27.16
C LEU A 272 87.92 -64.96 28.06
N ARG A 273 87.14 -63.88 27.97
CA ARG A 273 85.84 -63.79 28.67
C ARG A 273 84.82 -64.77 28.09
N ASP A 274 84.77 -64.96 26.79
CA ASP A 274 83.87 -65.94 26.14
C ASP A 274 84.27 -67.38 26.46
N VAL A 275 85.57 -67.69 26.53
CA VAL A 275 86.06 -69.01 26.99
C VAL A 275 85.77 -69.22 28.48
N VAL A 276 85.92 -68.19 29.32
CA VAL A 276 85.54 -68.26 30.74
C VAL A 276 84.03 -68.44 30.88
N VAL A 277 83.19 -67.75 30.11
CA VAL A 277 81.73 -67.93 30.11
C VAL A 277 81.34 -69.31 29.57
N GLN A 278 82.03 -69.84 28.56
CA GLN A 278 81.80 -71.20 28.07
C GLN A 278 82.24 -72.28 29.08
N LEU A 279 83.36 -72.09 29.77
CA LEU A 279 83.81 -73.02 30.82
C LEU A 279 82.95 -72.90 32.09
N GLN A 280 82.49 -71.70 32.43
CA GLN A 280 81.52 -71.48 33.51
C GLN A 280 80.18 -72.13 33.17
N SER A 281 79.70 -71.97 31.93
CA SER A 281 78.50 -72.64 31.41
C SER A 281 78.66 -74.17 31.40
N GLN A 282 79.81 -74.71 30.96
CA GLN A 282 80.06 -76.15 31.03
C GLN A 282 80.16 -76.68 32.45
N LEU A 283 80.71 -75.90 33.39
CA LEU A 283 80.77 -76.25 34.80
C LEU A 283 79.39 -76.18 35.46
N ASP A 284 78.58 -75.15 35.16
CA ASP A 284 77.21 -75.01 35.65
C ASP A 284 76.31 -76.10 35.07
N VAL A 285 76.48 -76.49 33.80
CA VAL A 285 75.77 -77.63 33.19
C VAL A 285 76.25 -78.97 33.77
N SER A 286 77.53 -79.13 34.09
CA SER A 286 78.05 -80.35 34.70
C SER A 286 77.65 -80.49 36.17
N LEU A 287 77.63 -79.38 36.93
CA LEU A 287 77.14 -79.33 38.31
C LEU A 287 75.62 -79.51 38.37
N ALA A 288 74.86 -78.88 37.46
CA ALA A 288 73.42 -79.13 37.33
C ALA A 288 73.11 -80.58 36.91
N ALA A 289 73.89 -81.17 35.99
CA ALA A 289 73.73 -82.58 35.62
C ALA A 289 74.14 -83.53 36.76
N GLN A 290 75.10 -83.17 37.61
CA GLN A 290 75.50 -83.97 38.77
C GLN A 290 74.51 -83.86 39.93
N GLU A 291 73.93 -82.67 40.16
CA GLU A 291 72.83 -82.46 41.11
C GLU A 291 71.54 -83.14 40.64
N GLU A 292 71.22 -83.08 39.34
CA GLU A 292 70.10 -83.84 38.77
C GLU A 292 70.36 -85.35 38.81
N HIS A 293 71.57 -85.84 38.56
CA HIS A 293 71.84 -87.29 38.64
C HIS A 293 71.82 -87.80 40.10
N GLN A 294 72.17 -86.98 41.10
CA GLN A 294 71.99 -87.33 42.52
C GLN A 294 70.54 -87.20 42.99
N GLY A 295 69.80 -86.18 42.49
CA GLY A 295 68.37 -86.00 42.72
C GLY A 295 67.54 -87.13 42.09
N LEU A 296 67.79 -87.47 40.83
CA LEU A 296 67.16 -88.58 40.12
C LEU A 296 67.53 -89.93 40.75
N GLN A 297 68.75 -90.15 41.26
CA GLN A 297 69.09 -91.38 41.98
C GLN A 297 68.37 -91.47 43.35
N GLY A 298 68.11 -90.34 44.01
CA GLY A 298 67.28 -90.26 45.22
C GLY A 298 65.80 -90.47 44.92
N ASP A 299 65.30 -89.86 43.85
CA ASP A 299 63.92 -89.97 43.39
C ASP A 299 63.60 -91.37 42.84
N LEU A 300 64.54 -92.06 42.19
CA LEU A 300 64.35 -93.42 41.69
C LEU A 300 64.28 -94.43 42.85
N ASN A 301 65.08 -94.25 43.90
CA ASN A 301 64.98 -95.05 45.13
C ASN A 301 63.70 -94.74 45.93
N ALA A 302 63.26 -93.47 45.95
CA ALA A 302 62.00 -93.07 46.58
C ALA A 302 60.77 -93.54 45.78
N LEU A 303 60.82 -93.50 44.44
CA LEU A 303 59.78 -93.98 43.55
C LEU A 303 59.69 -95.51 43.56
N GLN A 304 60.80 -96.23 43.64
CA GLN A 304 60.79 -97.69 43.77
C GLN A 304 60.17 -98.14 45.11
N GLY A 305 60.46 -97.44 46.21
CA GLY A 305 59.78 -97.66 47.50
C GLY A 305 58.30 -97.25 47.50
N ARG A 306 57.93 -96.23 46.71
CA ARG A 306 56.56 -95.71 46.58
C ARG A 306 55.71 -96.53 45.61
N GLU A 307 56.30 -97.13 44.58
CA GLU A 307 55.66 -98.06 43.65
C GLU A 307 55.32 -99.39 44.33
N GLU A 308 56.20 -99.90 45.20
CA GLU A 308 55.91 -101.07 46.03
C GLU A 308 54.81 -100.78 47.08
N ALA A 309 54.72 -99.56 47.59
CA ALA A 309 53.64 -99.12 48.49
C ALA A 309 52.31 -98.92 47.73
N LEU A 310 52.33 -98.23 46.59
CA LEU A 310 51.17 -97.98 45.74
C LEU A 310 50.63 -99.26 45.10
N SER A 311 51.48 -100.24 44.77
CA SER A 311 51.00 -101.54 44.26
C SER A 311 50.19 -102.29 45.32
N ARG A 312 50.60 -102.23 46.59
CA ARG A 312 49.82 -102.78 47.73
C ARG A 312 48.54 -101.97 48.01
N GLU A 313 48.55 -100.66 47.77
CA GLU A 313 47.41 -99.76 47.99
C GLU A 313 46.38 -99.80 46.83
N VAL A 314 46.82 -100.01 45.59
CA VAL A 314 45.96 -100.16 44.40
C VAL A 314 45.21 -101.50 44.42
N GLU A 315 45.82 -102.57 44.93
CA GLU A 315 45.10 -103.83 45.18
C GLU A 315 44.04 -103.68 46.28
N ALA A 316 44.29 -102.86 47.32
CA ALA A 316 43.29 -102.53 48.34
C ALA A 316 42.16 -101.63 47.78
N LEU A 317 42.48 -100.60 46.98
CA LEU A 317 41.51 -99.66 46.41
C LEU A 317 40.65 -100.26 45.28
N ARG A 318 41.15 -101.25 44.53
CA ARG A 318 40.34 -102.00 43.54
C ARG A 318 39.15 -102.74 44.17
N THR A 319 39.24 -103.08 45.45
CA THR A 319 38.13 -103.71 46.20
C THR A 319 37.16 -102.70 46.81
N GLY A 320 37.59 -101.45 47.04
CA GLY A 320 36.75 -100.35 47.57
C GLY A 320 36.02 -99.49 46.52
N GLY A 321 36.61 -99.26 45.34
CA GLY A 321 36.08 -98.33 44.33
C GLY A 321 34.75 -98.71 43.69
N LYS A 322 34.34 -99.99 43.76
CA LYS A 322 33.04 -100.43 43.22
C LYS A 322 31.84 -99.93 44.04
N ALA A 323 32.02 -99.60 45.32
CA ALA A 323 30.95 -99.12 46.19
C ALA A 323 30.72 -97.60 46.07
N GLU A 324 31.77 -96.79 45.88
CA GLU A 324 31.64 -95.33 45.72
C GLU A 324 31.07 -94.92 44.35
N GLN A 325 31.35 -95.69 43.30
CA GLN A 325 30.84 -95.41 41.96
C GLN A 325 29.31 -95.56 41.86
N GLN A 326 28.71 -96.50 42.61
CA GLN A 326 27.25 -96.65 42.68
C GLN A 326 26.58 -95.48 43.45
N LEU A 327 27.20 -95.00 44.54
CA LEU A 327 26.66 -93.89 45.34
C LEU A 327 26.67 -92.55 44.59
N LEU A 328 27.72 -92.30 43.78
CA LEU A 328 27.80 -91.10 42.94
C LEU A 328 26.76 -91.11 41.83
N GLN A 329 26.49 -92.28 41.24
CA GLN A 329 25.48 -92.43 40.18
C GLN A 329 24.05 -92.20 40.70
N GLU A 330 23.74 -92.64 41.93
CA GLU A 330 22.46 -92.32 42.59
C GLU A 330 22.31 -90.82 42.91
N LYS A 331 23.38 -90.15 43.35
CA LYS A 331 23.35 -88.71 43.64
C LYS A 331 23.17 -87.87 42.37
N LEU A 332 23.78 -88.28 41.26
CA LEU A 332 23.60 -87.64 39.95
C LEU A 332 22.15 -87.75 39.49
N ALA A 333 21.57 -88.96 39.52
CA ALA A 333 20.17 -89.17 39.16
C ALA A 333 19.19 -88.36 40.04
N ALA A 334 19.48 -88.23 41.34
CA ALA A 334 18.69 -87.40 42.24
C ALA A 334 18.81 -85.89 41.95
N ALA A 335 19.98 -85.42 41.48
CA ALA A 335 20.19 -84.03 41.07
C ALA A 335 19.49 -83.72 39.74
N GLU A 336 19.56 -84.65 38.78
CA GLU A 336 18.86 -84.55 37.49
C GLU A 336 17.35 -84.47 37.67
N GLY A 337 16.77 -85.30 38.55
CA GLY A 337 15.33 -85.25 38.88
C GLY A 337 14.90 -83.90 39.48
N LYS A 338 15.74 -83.27 40.31
CA LYS A 338 15.46 -81.93 40.86
C LYS A 338 15.52 -80.85 39.79
N ASN A 339 16.47 -80.94 38.86
CA ASN A 339 16.57 -79.98 37.75
C ASN A 339 15.36 -80.04 36.83
N ILE A 340 14.89 -81.25 36.49
CA ILE A 340 13.66 -81.44 35.70
C ILE A 340 12.45 -80.83 36.42
N HIS A 341 12.33 -81.02 37.73
CA HIS A 341 11.25 -80.43 38.52
C HIS A 341 11.31 -78.89 38.56
N LEU A 342 12.50 -78.30 38.68
CA LEU A 342 12.68 -76.85 38.67
C LEU A 342 12.37 -76.25 37.30
N LEU A 343 12.75 -76.91 36.20
CA LEU A 343 12.40 -76.51 34.84
C LEU A 343 10.87 -76.51 34.65
N ALA A 344 10.20 -77.59 35.05
CA ALA A 344 8.74 -77.66 34.97
C ALA A 344 8.04 -76.56 35.80
N LYS A 345 8.60 -76.19 36.95
CA LYS A 345 8.09 -75.10 37.77
C LYS A 345 8.33 -73.72 37.15
N LEU A 346 9.48 -73.53 36.50
CA LEU A 346 9.81 -72.32 35.76
C LEU A 346 8.85 -72.14 34.57
N ASP A 347 8.60 -73.21 33.81
CA ASP A 347 7.64 -73.20 32.70
C ASP A 347 6.22 -72.86 33.18
N GLY A 348 5.81 -73.41 34.33
CA GLY A 348 4.54 -73.03 34.99
C GLY A 348 4.46 -71.53 35.28
N VAL A 349 5.48 -70.96 35.93
CA VAL A 349 5.52 -69.52 36.26
C VAL A 349 5.56 -68.64 35.00
N LEU A 350 6.31 -69.05 33.98
CA LEU A 350 6.37 -68.32 32.70
C LEU A 350 5.02 -68.34 31.98
N SER A 351 4.30 -69.46 32.02
CA SER A 351 2.96 -69.56 31.43
C SER A 351 1.93 -68.66 32.15
N GLU A 352 1.97 -68.59 33.48
CA GLU A 352 1.12 -67.70 34.28
C GLU A 352 1.46 -66.22 34.03
N LYS A 353 2.75 -65.89 33.90
CA LYS A 353 3.19 -64.54 33.55
C LYS A 353 2.81 -64.14 32.13
N GLY A 354 2.87 -65.08 31.19
CA GLY A 354 2.36 -64.91 29.84
C GLY A 354 0.86 -64.60 29.82
N GLN A 355 0.06 -65.37 30.56
CA GLN A 355 -1.39 -65.12 30.68
C GLN A 355 -1.70 -63.78 31.37
N GLN A 356 -0.95 -63.41 32.42
CA GLN A 356 -1.09 -62.08 33.05
C GLN A 356 -0.77 -60.97 32.06
N ALA A 357 0.31 -61.07 31.29
CA ALA A 357 0.68 -60.07 30.29
C ALA A 357 -0.42 -59.90 29.22
N THR A 358 -1.01 -60.99 28.74
CA THR A 358 -2.14 -60.95 27.79
C THR A 358 -3.36 -60.25 28.41
N SER A 359 -3.71 -60.57 29.65
CA SER A 359 -4.84 -59.93 30.33
C SER A 359 -4.63 -58.42 30.57
N HIS A 360 -3.39 -58.01 30.84
CA HIS A 360 -3.03 -56.59 30.97
C HIS A 360 -3.08 -55.87 29.62
N PHE A 361 -2.67 -56.53 28.53
CA PHE A 361 -2.78 -56.00 27.18
C PHE A 361 -4.23 -55.80 26.75
N ASP A 362 -5.09 -56.79 26.98
CA ASP A 362 -6.53 -56.70 26.68
C ASP A 362 -7.20 -55.57 27.47
N SER A 363 -6.82 -55.42 28.74
CA SER A 363 -7.30 -54.33 29.60
C SER A 363 -6.82 -52.95 29.12
N ALA A 364 -5.56 -52.84 28.71
CA ALA A 364 -5.00 -51.60 28.18
C ALA A 364 -5.64 -51.20 26.84
N GLN A 365 -5.91 -52.19 25.96
CA GLN A 365 -6.63 -51.98 24.71
C GLN A 365 -8.07 -51.52 24.96
N LYS A 366 -8.74 -52.08 25.97
CA LYS A 366 -10.09 -51.65 26.35
C LYS A 366 -10.13 -50.23 26.90
N ILE A 367 -9.13 -49.84 27.67
CA ILE A 367 -8.99 -48.46 28.17
C ILE A 367 -8.80 -47.48 27.02
N HIS A 368 -7.98 -47.81 26.02
CA HIS A 368 -7.80 -46.97 24.84
C HIS A 368 -9.09 -46.85 24.02
N GLU A 369 -9.81 -47.95 23.81
CA GLU A 369 -11.11 -47.93 23.11
C GLU A 369 -12.15 -47.05 23.83
N LEU A 370 -12.19 -47.10 25.16
CA LEU A 370 -13.09 -46.24 25.96
C LEU A 370 -12.65 -44.77 25.96
N LEU A 371 -11.35 -44.49 25.97
CA LEU A 371 -10.81 -43.13 25.85
C LEU A 371 -11.12 -42.52 24.49
N ASP A 372 -11.02 -43.29 23.41
CA ASP A 372 -11.33 -42.79 22.07
C ASP A 372 -12.83 -42.53 21.90
N ARG A 373 -13.69 -43.41 22.44
CA ARG A 373 -15.14 -43.15 22.51
C ARG A 373 -15.48 -41.92 23.35
N LEU A 374 -14.76 -41.68 24.44
CA LEU A 374 -14.95 -40.49 25.27
C LEU A 374 -14.55 -39.23 24.50
N LYS A 375 -13.41 -39.23 23.81
CA LYS A 375 -12.96 -38.12 22.96
C LYS A 375 -13.94 -37.83 21.83
N GLU A 376 -14.50 -38.87 21.19
CA GLU A 376 -15.53 -38.71 20.17
C GLU A 376 -16.82 -38.10 20.73
N ALA A 377 -17.25 -38.55 21.92
CA ALA A 377 -18.41 -37.99 22.60
C ALA A 377 -18.19 -36.54 23.07
N GLU A 378 -16.98 -36.21 23.55
CA GLU A 378 -16.59 -34.83 23.90
C GLU A 378 -16.53 -33.93 22.67
N ARG A 379 -15.98 -34.42 21.56
CA ARG A 379 -15.98 -33.71 20.27
C ARG A 379 -17.40 -33.44 19.79
N GLY A 380 -18.28 -34.46 19.80
CA GLY A 380 -19.68 -34.29 19.42
C GLY A 380 -20.44 -33.30 20.32
N LYS A 381 -20.10 -33.22 21.62
CA LYS A 381 -20.66 -32.19 22.51
C LYS A 381 -20.14 -30.78 22.18
N MET A 382 -18.84 -30.64 21.89
CA MET A 382 -18.27 -29.36 21.47
C MET A 382 -18.88 -28.87 20.17
N ASP A 383 -19.08 -29.76 19.19
CA ASP A 383 -19.72 -29.43 17.92
C ASP A 383 -21.18 -29.01 18.12
N ALA A 384 -21.94 -29.70 18.97
CA ALA A 384 -23.31 -29.31 19.31
C ALA A 384 -23.39 -27.96 20.05
N VAL A 385 -22.44 -27.66 20.92
CA VAL A 385 -22.34 -26.36 21.60
C VAL A 385 -21.97 -25.25 20.60
N ALA A 386 -21.04 -25.52 19.68
CA ALA A 386 -20.67 -24.58 18.64
C ALA A 386 -21.85 -24.28 17.68
N GLU A 387 -22.63 -25.30 17.33
CA GLU A 387 -23.84 -25.13 16.51
C GLU A 387 -24.93 -24.34 17.26
N ALA A 388 -25.11 -24.59 18.56
CA ALA A 388 -26.04 -23.85 19.40
C ALA A 388 -25.62 -22.37 19.56
N ASP A 389 -24.33 -22.11 19.74
CA ASP A 389 -23.76 -20.76 19.82
C ASP A 389 -23.86 -20.01 18.49
N GLU A 390 -23.67 -20.68 17.35
CA GLU A 390 -23.87 -20.07 16.04
C GLU A 390 -25.36 -19.75 15.79
N LYS A 391 -26.27 -20.66 16.17
CA LYS A 391 -27.72 -20.40 16.12
C LYS A 391 -28.12 -19.23 17.04
N LYS A 392 -27.50 -19.10 18.22
CA LYS A 392 -27.71 -17.97 19.12
C LYS A 392 -27.24 -16.66 18.51
N ARG A 393 -26.03 -16.63 17.92
CA ARG A 393 -25.51 -15.46 17.21
C ARG A 393 -26.37 -15.08 16.00
N GLN A 394 -26.95 -16.06 15.30
CA GLN A 394 -27.90 -15.81 14.21
C GLN A 394 -29.20 -15.18 14.72
N ALA A 395 -29.72 -15.64 15.86
CA ALA A 395 -30.90 -15.06 16.48
C ALA A 395 -30.65 -13.61 16.95
N GLU A 396 -29.51 -13.36 17.61
CA GLU A 396 -29.10 -12.01 18.04
C GLU A 396 -28.97 -11.04 16.85
N ARG A 397 -28.34 -11.48 15.74
CA ARG A 397 -28.26 -10.67 14.51
C ARG A 397 -29.63 -10.34 13.91
N LEU A 398 -30.58 -11.27 13.95
CA LEU A 398 -31.94 -11.05 13.46
C LEU A 398 -32.73 -10.10 14.37
N GLU A 399 -32.52 -10.15 15.67
CA GLU A 399 -33.13 -9.24 16.65
C GLU A 399 -32.58 -7.82 16.49
N GLU A 400 -31.26 -7.67 16.31
CA GLU A 400 -30.63 -6.39 15.97
C GLU A 400 -31.13 -5.82 14.62
N GLU A 401 -31.28 -6.67 13.59
CA GLU A 401 -31.83 -6.24 12.30
C GLU A 401 -33.30 -5.80 12.41
N LEU A 402 -34.10 -6.47 13.25
CA LEU A 402 -35.49 -6.09 13.51
C LEU A 402 -35.57 -4.76 14.25
N THR A 403 -34.79 -4.56 15.31
CA THR A 403 -34.77 -3.30 16.08
C THR A 403 -34.29 -2.12 15.21
N LEU A 404 -33.31 -2.32 14.34
CA LEU A 404 -32.88 -1.30 13.37
C LEU A 404 -33.98 -0.98 12.35
N LYS A 405 -34.74 -1.97 11.88
CA LYS A 405 -35.87 -1.75 10.97
C LYS A 405 -37.03 -1.03 11.65
N GLU A 406 -37.33 -1.34 12.92
CA GLU A 406 -38.33 -0.62 13.71
C GLU A 406 -37.92 0.84 13.98
N ALA A 407 -36.64 1.08 14.30
CA ALA A 407 -36.10 2.43 14.43
C ALA A 407 -36.13 3.22 13.10
N ALA A 408 -35.90 2.54 11.96
CA ALA A 408 -36.01 3.16 10.65
C ALA A 408 -37.48 3.47 10.28
N ALA A 409 -38.43 2.59 10.63
CA ALA A 409 -39.86 2.79 10.41
C ALA A 409 -40.39 3.97 11.23
N THR A 410 -40.07 4.04 12.54
CA THR A 410 -40.45 5.16 13.41
C THR A 410 -39.82 6.49 12.96
N ARG A 411 -38.58 6.47 12.47
CA ARG A 411 -37.95 7.64 11.83
C ARG A 411 -38.64 8.03 10.51
N GLY A 412 -39.19 7.06 9.78
CA GLY A 412 -40.00 7.29 8.59
C GLY A 412 -41.34 7.94 8.91
N GLU A 413 -42.05 7.45 9.94
CA GLU A 413 -43.32 7.99 10.41
C GLU A 413 -43.18 9.43 10.91
N THR A 414 -42.18 9.71 11.74
CA THR A 414 -41.90 11.08 12.23
C THR A 414 -41.56 12.06 11.09
N LYS A 415 -40.83 11.61 10.06
CA LYS A 415 -40.58 12.42 8.86
C LYS A 415 -41.86 12.67 8.06
N LEU A 416 -42.74 11.67 7.95
CA LEU A 416 -44.01 11.81 7.26
C LEU A 416 -44.93 12.80 7.99
N GLU A 417 -44.97 12.74 9.32
CA GLU A 417 -45.72 13.68 10.16
C GLU A 417 -45.17 15.12 10.05
N ALA A 418 -43.84 15.30 9.99
CA ALA A 418 -43.21 16.59 9.72
C ALA A 418 -43.51 17.13 8.32
N LEU A 419 -43.59 16.25 7.30
CA LEU A 419 -43.97 16.65 5.95
C LEU A 419 -45.46 17.02 5.86
N VAL A 420 -46.34 16.31 6.56
CA VAL A 420 -47.77 16.62 6.63
C VAL A 420 -48.01 17.96 7.32
N THR A 421 -47.28 18.25 8.39
CA THR A 421 -47.36 19.55 9.09
C THR A 421 -46.86 20.68 8.19
N SER A 422 -45.68 20.55 7.57
CA SER A 422 -45.14 21.55 6.62
C SER A 422 -46.06 21.77 5.41
N ALA A 423 -46.65 20.70 4.85
CA ALA A 423 -47.60 20.82 3.75
C ALA A 423 -48.90 21.51 4.17
N SER A 424 -49.36 21.30 5.41
CA SER A 424 -50.56 21.99 5.92
C SER A 424 -50.31 23.47 6.21
N GLU A 425 -49.11 23.84 6.67
CA GLU A 425 -48.68 25.24 6.83
C GLU A 425 -48.56 25.96 5.48
N GLU A 426 -47.96 25.33 4.47
CA GLU A 426 -47.89 25.89 3.11
C GLU A 426 -49.28 26.03 2.47
N LYS A 427 -50.17 25.06 2.69
CA LYS A 427 -51.57 25.18 2.27
C LYS A 427 -52.26 26.38 2.92
N ALA A 428 -52.05 26.61 4.22
CA ALA A 428 -52.61 27.76 4.92
C ALA A 428 -52.05 29.10 4.38
N ARG A 429 -50.75 29.17 4.08
CA ARG A 429 -50.13 30.35 3.47
C ARG A 429 -50.65 30.64 2.07
N LEU A 430 -50.81 29.61 1.25
CA LEU A 430 -51.40 29.76 -0.09
C LEU A 430 -52.85 30.22 0.00
N GLN A 431 -53.61 29.72 0.97
CA GLN A 431 -54.98 30.16 1.19
C GLN A 431 -55.07 31.65 1.56
N VAL A 432 -54.19 32.14 2.44
CA VAL A 432 -54.10 33.58 2.78
C VAL A 432 -53.73 34.41 1.53
N LYS A 433 -52.78 33.97 0.72
CA LYS A 433 -52.42 34.68 -0.53
C LYS A 433 -53.58 34.73 -1.54
N VAL A 434 -54.36 33.65 -1.64
CA VAL A 434 -55.54 33.62 -2.51
C VAL A 434 -56.61 34.59 -1.98
N GLU A 435 -56.85 34.63 -0.67
CA GLU A 435 -57.77 35.59 -0.05
C GLU A 435 -57.33 37.05 -0.28
N GLU A 436 -56.04 37.35 -0.15
CA GLU A 436 -55.46 38.65 -0.46
C GLU A 436 -55.66 39.03 -1.94
N GLN A 437 -55.41 38.10 -2.87
CA GLN A 437 -55.62 38.31 -4.30
C GLN A 437 -57.09 38.53 -4.65
N CYS A 438 -58.02 37.78 -4.04
CA CYS A 438 -59.46 38.01 -4.19
C CYS A 438 -59.85 39.41 -3.68
N SER A 439 -59.32 39.84 -2.53
CA SER A 439 -59.60 41.19 -2.00
C SER A 439 -59.05 42.31 -2.89
N ALA A 440 -57.91 42.08 -3.56
CA ALA A 440 -57.33 43.01 -4.51
C ALA A 440 -58.15 43.08 -5.80
N LEU A 441 -58.65 41.93 -6.28
CA LEU A 441 -59.58 41.87 -7.41
C LEU A 441 -60.88 42.60 -7.12
N ASP A 442 -61.48 42.44 -5.93
CA ASP A 442 -62.69 43.16 -5.52
C ASP A 442 -62.47 44.69 -5.51
N LYS A 443 -61.30 45.15 -5.03
CA LYS A 443 -60.92 46.57 -5.06
C LYS A 443 -60.74 47.10 -6.48
N LEU A 444 -60.08 46.34 -7.35
CA LEU A 444 -59.88 46.70 -8.76
C LEU A 444 -61.21 46.72 -9.52
N GLN A 445 -62.10 45.76 -9.26
CA GLN A 445 -63.44 45.74 -9.82
C GLN A 445 -64.28 46.93 -9.33
N GLY A 446 -64.18 47.29 -8.04
CA GLY A 446 -64.75 48.52 -7.50
C GLY A 446 -64.24 49.77 -8.22
N ALA A 447 -62.93 49.91 -8.41
CA ALA A 447 -62.34 51.03 -9.14
C ALA A 447 -62.78 51.10 -10.61
N LEU A 448 -62.88 49.94 -11.28
CA LEU A 448 -63.39 49.84 -12.64
C LEU A 448 -64.84 50.34 -12.75
N THR A 449 -65.73 49.93 -11.83
CA THR A 449 -67.13 50.41 -11.84
C THR A 449 -67.24 51.92 -11.60
N VAL A 450 -66.33 52.51 -10.80
CA VAL A 450 -66.26 53.96 -10.61
C VAL A 450 -65.81 54.65 -11.89
N ARG A 451 -64.77 54.13 -12.54
CA ARG A 451 -64.27 54.64 -13.83
C ARG A 451 -65.31 54.53 -14.95
N GLU A 452 -66.08 53.45 -15.00
CA GLU A 452 -67.19 53.29 -15.95
C GLU A 452 -68.32 54.31 -15.70
N LYS A 453 -68.64 54.59 -14.44
CA LYS A 453 -69.61 55.64 -14.07
C LYS A 453 -69.09 57.03 -14.42
N GLU A 454 -67.81 57.32 -14.16
CA GLU A 454 -67.16 58.59 -14.55
C GLU A 454 -67.14 58.76 -16.06
N ALA A 455 -66.76 57.72 -16.81
CA ALA A 455 -66.77 57.72 -18.27
C ALA A 455 -68.19 57.94 -18.82
N SER A 456 -69.20 57.28 -18.24
CA SER A 456 -70.61 57.48 -18.62
C SER A 456 -71.08 58.90 -18.31
N ASN A 457 -70.61 59.51 -17.21
CA ASN A 457 -70.97 60.87 -16.83
C ASN A 457 -70.29 61.91 -17.75
N LEU A 458 -69.02 61.68 -18.12
CA LEU A 458 -68.29 62.50 -19.10
C LEU A 458 -68.90 62.37 -20.50
N GLN A 459 -69.35 61.17 -20.89
CA GLN A 459 -70.05 60.95 -22.15
C GLN A 459 -71.40 61.68 -22.19
N ARG A 460 -72.12 61.73 -21.06
CA ARG A 460 -73.35 62.53 -20.91
C ARG A 460 -73.07 64.03 -20.97
N GLN A 461 -72.00 64.51 -20.31
CA GLN A 461 -71.57 65.91 -20.40
C GLN A 461 -71.17 66.29 -21.84
N LEU A 462 -70.52 65.40 -22.58
CA LEU A 462 -70.23 65.60 -24.00
C LEU A 462 -71.50 65.67 -24.84
N GLN A 463 -72.50 64.83 -24.59
CA GLN A 463 -73.79 64.89 -25.28
C GLN A 463 -74.58 66.17 -24.95
N ASP A 464 -74.53 66.64 -23.70
CA ASP A 464 -75.19 67.89 -23.29
C ASP A 464 -74.46 69.11 -23.89
N LEU A 465 -73.13 69.09 -23.96
CA LEU A 465 -72.34 70.12 -24.66
C LEU A 465 -72.58 70.11 -26.16
N GLN A 466 -72.67 68.93 -26.80
CA GLN A 466 -73.02 68.80 -28.21
C GLN A 466 -74.43 69.35 -28.49
N ARG A 467 -75.42 69.03 -27.65
CA ARG A 467 -76.77 69.58 -27.78
C ARG A 467 -76.82 71.10 -27.57
N SER A 468 -76.05 71.61 -26.61
CA SER A 468 -75.91 73.06 -26.40
C SER A 468 -75.20 73.75 -27.57
N LEU A 469 -74.25 73.08 -28.21
CA LEU A 469 -73.58 73.59 -29.41
C LEU A 469 -74.53 73.60 -30.60
N GLU A 470 -75.31 72.53 -30.81
CA GLU A 470 -76.34 72.44 -31.86
C GLU A 470 -77.45 73.49 -31.68
N GLU A 471 -77.88 73.77 -30.44
CA GLU A 471 -78.85 74.81 -30.13
C GLU A 471 -78.27 76.21 -30.39
N LYS A 472 -76.99 76.43 -30.05
CA LYS A 472 -76.27 77.67 -30.37
C LYS A 472 -76.02 77.84 -31.86
N GLU A 473 -75.72 76.76 -32.58
CA GLU A 473 -75.58 76.76 -34.03
C GLU A 473 -76.90 77.12 -34.72
N LYS A 474 -78.03 76.55 -34.25
CA LYS A 474 -79.37 76.89 -34.74
C LYS A 474 -79.75 78.35 -34.48
N ASP A 475 -79.46 78.88 -33.30
CA ASP A 475 -79.63 80.30 -32.98
C ASP A 475 -78.75 81.20 -33.90
N THR A 476 -77.52 80.78 -34.20
CA THR A 476 -76.65 81.52 -35.12
C THR A 476 -77.06 81.40 -36.58
N GLU A 477 -77.69 80.30 -36.99
CA GLU A 477 -78.19 80.09 -38.35
C GLU A 477 -79.48 80.91 -38.59
N GLU A 478 -80.36 81.04 -37.59
CA GLU A 478 -81.52 81.97 -37.64
C GLU A 478 -81.09 83.46 -37.67
N VAL A 479 -79.97 83.80 -37.01
CA VAL A 479 -79.36 85.14 -37.09
C VAL A 479 -78.65 85.36 -38.42
N LYS A 480 -78.06 84.33 -39.03
CA LYS A 480 -77.49 84.38 -40.38
C LYS A 480 -78.57 84.53 -41.46
N GLU A 481 -79.71 83.85 -41.38
CA GLU A 481 -80.79 84.01 -42.39
C GLU A 481 -81.39 85.42 -42.38
N ARG A 482 -81.51 86.05 -41.20
CA ARG A 482 -81.93 87.46 -41.07
C ARG A 482 -80.85 88.45 -41.51
N ALA A 483 -79.57 88.16 -41.26
CA ALA A 483 -78.45 88.97 -41.74
C ALA A 483 -78.14 88.79 -43.24
N GLN A 484 -78.57 87.67 -43.86
CA GLN A 484 -78.38 87.38 -45.29
C GLN A 484 -79.43 88.10 -46.16
N GLN A 485 -80.63 88.36 -45.64
CA GLN A 485 -81.62 89.24 -46.30
C GLN A 485 -81.20 90.73 -46.31
N ASP A 486 -80.49 91.20 -45.27
CA ASP A 486 -79.99 92.58 -45.17
C ASP A 486 -78.60 92.80 -45.81
N LYS A 487 -77.92 91.71 -46.25
CA LYS A 487 -76.57 91.72 -46.85
C LYS A 487 -76.56 91.74 -48.38
N GLU A 488 -77.68 91.45 -49.05
CA GLU A 488 -77.78 91.54 -50.51
C GLU A 488 -77.90 92.99 -51.04
N GLU A 489 -78.17 93.97 -50.16
CA GLU A 489 -78.28 95.38 -50.57
C GLU A 489 -76.99 96.20 -50.37
N MET A 490 -76.01 95.73 -49.59
CA MET A 490 -74.78 96.49 -49.33
C MET A 490 -73.51 95.72 -49.68
N GLN A 491 -72.92 96.14 -50.81
CA GLN A 491 -71.51 96.04 -51.18
C GLN A 491 -71.01 94.64 -51.60
N LYS A 492 -70.70 94.38 -52.87
CA LYS A 492 -70.24 95.26 -53.96
C LYS A 492 -69.26 96.35 -53.48
N LYS A 493 -68.21 95.94 -52.77
CA LYS A 493 -66.84 96.50 -52.87
C LYS A 493 -65.93 95.89 -51.80
N SER A 494 -64.89 95.23 -52.31
CA SER A 494 -63.50 95.24 -51.83
C SER A 494 -62.95 93.86 -51.45
N ASN A 495 -62.03 93.42 -52.31
CA ASN A 495 -61.14 92.28 -52.14
C ASN A 495 -60.02 92.60 -51.15
N GLY A 496 -59.45 91.57 -50.50
CA GLY A 496 -58.09 91.64 -49.96
C GLY A 496 -57.69 90.55 -48.99
N LEU A 497 -56.81 89.65 -49.48
CA LEU A 497 -55.72 88.94 -48.77
C LEU A 497 -56.03 87.60 -48.07
N GLY A 498 -55.65 86.51 -48.75
CA GLY A 498 -55.48 85.17 -48.17
C GLY A 498 -54.13 84.58 -48.60
N SER A 499 -53.06 84.90 -47.88
CA SER A 499 -51.71 84.36 -48.14
C SER A 499 -51.00 83.78 -46.90
N GLU A 500 -51.68 83.58 -45.78
CA GLU A 500 -51.09 82.96 -44.56
C GLU A 500 -51.63 81.57 -44.20
N VAL A 501 -52.67 81.07 -44.90
CA VAL A 501 -53.28 79.75 -44.59
C VAL A 501 -52.57 78.57 -45.29
N THR A 502 -51.67 78.85 -46.23
CA THR A 502 -50.94 77.81 -46.98
C THR A 502 -49.65 77.34 -46.30
N ALA A 503 -49.07 78.12 -45.38
CA ALA A 503 -47.82 77.78 -44.70
C ALA A 503 -48.01 76.81 -43.50
N LEU A 504 -49.15 76.86 -42.81
CA LEU A 504 -49.44 75.97 -41.67
C LEU A 504 -49.98 74.60 -42.09
N LYS A 505 -50.51 74.47 -43.31
CA LYS A 505 -51.02 73.20 -43.86
C LYS A 505 -49.92 72.24 -44.34
N GLY A 506 -48.71 72.75 -44.57
CA GLY A 506 -47.52 71.96 -44.93
C GLY A 506 -46.84 71.29 -43.74
N LYS A 507 -46.75 71.96 -42.59
CA LYS A 507 -46.07 71.44 -41.39
C LYS A 507 -46.85 70.34 -40.66
N LEU A 508 -48.18 70.29 -40.81
CA LEU A 508 -49.01 69.24 -40.21
C LEU A 508 -48.86 67.90 -40.95
N LYS A 509 -48.76 67.93 -42.29
CA LYS A 509 -48.61 66.72 -43.13
C LYS A 509 -47.24 66.03 -42.99
N GLU A 510 -46.19 66.77 -42.65
CA GLU A 510 -44.86 66.23 -42.43
C GLU A 510 -44.72 65.52 -41.07
N LYS A 511 -45.40 66.04 -40.04
CA LYS A 511 -45.49 65.42 -38.70
C LYS A 511 -46.35 64.16 -38.68
N ASP A 512 -47.46 64.14 -39.42
CA ASP A 512 -48.32 62.94 -39.54
C ASP A 512 -47.60 61.81 -40.28
N ALA A 513 -46.88 62.11 -41.37
CA ALA A 513 -46.10 61.12 -42.12
C ALA A 513 -44.92 60.53 -41.31
N GLN A 514 -44.33 61.31 -40.39
CA GLN A 514 -43.22 60.86 -39.54
C GLN A 514 -43.70 59.97 -38.38
N LEU A 515 -44.91 60.20 -37.85
CA LEU A 515 -45.53 59.36 -36.83
C LEU A 515 -46.01 58.01 -37.41
N GLU A 516 -46.56 58.00 -38.62
CA GLU A 516 -46.95 56.75 -39.30
C GLU A 516 -45.75 55.86 -39.62
N SER A 517 -44.63 56.44 -40.08
CA SER A 517 -43.39 55.69 -40.31
C SER A 517 -42.84 55.05 -39.03
N LYS A 518 -42.88 55.77 -37.91
CA LYS A 518 -42.41 55.28 -36.61
C LYS A 518 -43.34 54.21 -36.04
N HIS A 519 -44.65 54.35 -36.24
CA HIS A 519 -45.63 53.35 -35.83
C HIS A 519 -45.46 52.04 -36.62
N GLN A 520 -45.15 52.13 -37.91
CA GLN A 520 -44.92 50.95 -38.76
C GLN A 520 -43.64 50.20 -38.36
N SER A 521 -42.58 50.93 -37.99
CA SER A 521 -41.33 50.36 -37.45
C SER A 521 -41.56 49.60 -36.13
N LEU A 522 -42.33 50.17 -35.20
CA LEU A 522 -42.64 49.51 -33.93
C LEU A 522 -43.52 48.27 -34.11
N ILE A 523 -44.41 48.24 -35.12
CA ILE A 523 -45.20 47.05 -35.45
C ILE A 523 -44.27 45.95 -35.99
N THR A 524 -43.35 46.27 -36.90
CA THR A 524 -42.39 45.28 -37.41
C THR A 524 -41.48 44.73 -36.31
N GLU A 525 -41.05 45.56 -35.37
CA GLU A 525 -40.22 45.14 -34.24
C GLU A 525 -40.98 44.25 -33.26
N ARG A 526 -42.24 44.61 -32.94
CA ARG A 526 -43.15 43.76 -32.15
C ARG A 526 -43.38 42.40 -32.81
N ASP A 527 -43.59 42.36 -34.12
CA ASP A 527 -43.83 41.11 -34.85
C ASP A 527 -42.58 40.22 -34.87
N THR A 528 -41.40 40.83 -34.98
CA THR A 528 -40.11 40.12 -34.90
C THR A 528 -39.88 39.53 -33.50
N LEU A 529 -40.16 40.31 -32.45
CA LEU A 529 -40.08 39.83 -31.06
C LEU A 529 -41.08 38.72 -30.77
N THR A 530 -42.30 38.81 -31.33
CA THR A 530 -43.34 37.78 -31.17
C THR A 530 -42.90 36.47 -31.83
N ASN A 531 -42.29 36.53 -33.03
CA ASN A 531 -41.77 35.34 -33.71
C ASN A 531 -40.61 34.68 -32.94
N ASN A 532 -39.68 35.49 -32.40
CA ASN A 532 -38.58 34.97 -31.57
C ASN A 532 -39.11 34.30 -30.28
N LEU A 533 -40.18 34.84 -29.69
CA LEU A 533 -40.81 34.28 -28.50
C LEU A 533 -41.45 32.92 -28.79
N VAL A 534 -42.14 32.78 -29.93
CA VAL A 534 -42.71 31.50 -30.40
C VAL A 534 -41.62 30.46 -30.68
N GLU A 535 -40.50 30.87 -31.27
CA GLU A 535 -39.36 29.97 -31.55
C GLU A 535 -38.68 29.50 -30.26
N LEU A 536 -38.47 30.40 -29.29
CA LEU A 536 -37.97 30.04 -27.95
C LEU A 536 -38.93 29.10 -27.22
N GLU A 537 -40.23 29.32 -27.32
CA GLU A 537 -41.25 28.45 -26.72
C GLU A 537 -41.24 27.05 -27.37
N GLY A 538 -40.99 26.97 -28.68
CA GLY A 538 -40.76 25.71 -29.39
C GLY A 538 -39.52 24.97 -28.91
N ASN A 539 -38.40 25.68 -28.77
CA ASN A 539 -37.13 25.12 -28.28
C ASN A 539 -37.24 24.59 -26.84
N VAL A 540 -37.95 25.30 -25.96
CA VAL A 540 -38.21 24.85 -24.58
C VAL A 540 -39.06 23.58 -24.56
N LYS A 541 -40.08 23.48 -25.42
CA LYS A 541 -40.91 22.27 -25.55
C LYS A 541 -40.09 21.08 -26.07
N GLU A 542 -39.20 21.30 -27.04
CA GLU A 542 -38.31 20.25 -27.56
C GLU A 542 -37.30 19.78 -26.50
N GLN A 543 -36.72 20.70 -25.71
CA GLN A 543 -35.85 20.33 -24.59
C GLN A 543 -36.59 19.55 -23.50
N ALA A 544 -37.85 19.90 -23.20
CA ALA A 544 -38.66 19.16 -22.23
C ALA A 544 -38.91 17.70 -22.67
N VAL A 545 -39.14 17.46 -23.96
CA VAL A 545 -39.27 16.10 -24.52
C VAL A 545 -37.96 15.32 -24.40
N LYS A 546 -36.82 15.94 -24.73
CA LYS A 546 -35.49 15.30 -24.59
C LYS A 546 -35.17 14.94 -23.13
N ILE A 547 -35.54 15.79 -22.17
CA ILE A 547 -35.35 15.51 -20.74
C ILE A 547 -36.16 14.27 -20.31
N GLU A 548 -37.41 14.11 -20.77
CA GLU A 548 -38.20 12.92 -20.47
C GLU A 548 -37.68 11.65 -21.17
N GLU A 549 -37.13 11.75 -22.39
CA GLU A 549 -36.42 10.64 -23.03
C GLU A 549 -35.16 10.22 -22.26
N TYR A 550 -34.35 11.16 -21.77
CA TYR A 550 -33.19 10.84 -20.94
C TYR A 550 -33.59 10.20 -19.60
N LYS A 551 -34.70 10.64 -19.00
CA LYS A 551 -35.23 10.08 -17.75
C LYS A 551 -35.70 8.64 -17.93
N THR A 552 -36.36 8.33 -19.04
CA THR A 552 -36.77 6.96 -19.39
C THR A 552 -35.57 6.07 -19.74
N GLN A 553 -34.54 6.60 -20.41
CA GLN A 553 -33.28 5.87 -20.63
C GLN A 553 -32.55 5.57 -19.31
N CYS A 554 -32.49 6.53 -18.37
CA CYS A 554 -31.91 6.31 -17.05
C CYS A 554 -32.67 5.24 -16.26
N GLY A 555 -34.01 5.23 -16.32
CA GLY A 555 -34.82 4.17 -15.72
C GLY A 555 -34.52 2.78 -16.30
N SER A 556 -34.37 2.70 -17.62
CA SER A 556 -34.03 1.45 -18.32
C SER A 556 -32.63 0.94 -17.96
N LEU A 557 -31.64 1.84 -17.85
CA LEU A 557 -30.28 1.52 -17.42
C LEU A 557 -30.24 1.02 -15.98
N ILE A 558 -31.00 1.63 -15.07
CA ILE A 558 -31.11 1.17 -13.67
C ILE A 558 -31.71 -0.23 -13.61
N GLU A 559 -32.73 -0.52 -14.41
CA GLU A 559 -33.34 -1.85 -14.46
C GLU A 559 -32.39 -2.91 -15.03
N LEU A 560 -31.61 -2.54 -16.06
CA LEU A 560 -30.57 -3.40 -16.63
C LEU A 560 -29.47 -3.68 -15.61
N ASN A 561 -29.00 -2.65 -14.88
CA ASN A 561 -28.00 -2.82 -13.81
C ASN A 561 -28.51 -3.73 -12.69
N LYS A 562 -29.80 -3.62 -12.32
CA LYS A 562 -30.44 -4.51 -11.34
C LYS A 562 -30.50 -5.96 -11.82
N LYS A 563 -30.69 -6.20 -13.12
CA LYS A 563 -30.63 -7.54 -13.73
C LYS A 563 -29.19 -8.07 -13.75
N LEU A 564 -28.21 -7.23 -14.08
CA LEU A 564 -26.80 -7.57 -14.12
C LEU A 564 -26.26 -7.95 -12.73
N LEU A 565 -26.66 -7.23 -11.69
CA LEU A 565 -26.31 -7.52 -10.30
C LEU A 565 -26.90 -8.87 -9.83
N LYS A 566 -28.10 -9.24 -10.31
CA LYS A 566 -28.69 -10.55 -10.04
C LYS A 566 -27.92 -11.67 -10.72
N THR A 567 -27.46 -11.47 -11.97
CA THR A 567 -26.64 -12.47 -12.68
C THR A 567 -25.26 -12.61 -12.05
N GLU A 568 -24.65 -11.53 -11.58
CA GLU A 568 -23.36 -11.56 -10.88
C GLU A 568 -23.45 -12.36 -9.58
N LYS A 569 -24.49 -12.12 -8.75
CA LYS A 569 -24.73 -12.90 -7.53
C LYS A 569 -24.95 -14.39 -7.82
N ARG A 570 -25.62 -14.72 -8.93
CA ARG A 570 -25.81 -16.10 -9.37
C ARG A 570 -24.48 -16.74 -9.79
N ASN A 571 -23.64 -16.01 -10.53
CA ASN A 571 -22.31 -16.46 -10.93
C ASN A 571 -21.39 -16.66 -9.72
N GLU A 572 -21.47 -15.79 -8.71
CA GLU A 572 -20.74 -15.95 -7.46
C GLU A 572 -21.18 -17.22 -6.70
N GLY A 573 -22.47 -17.53 -6.70
CA GLY A 573 -23.01 -18.78 -6.16
C GLY A 573 -22.49 -20.02 -6.90
N MET A 574 -22.54 -20.02 -8.23
CA MET A 574 -22.01 -21.12 -9.05
C MET A 574 -20.50 -21.30 -8.87
N LYS A 575 -19.74 -20.21 -8.70
CA LYS A 575 -18.29 -20.28 -8.43
C LYS A 575 -17.99 -20.93 -7.07
N LYS A 576 -18.80 -20.64 -6.04
CA LYS A 576 -18.66 -21.29 -4.71
C LYS A 576 -18.94 -22.79 -4.81
N GLU A 577 -19.97 -23.17 -5.56
CA GLU A 577 -20.31 -24.58 -5.81
C GLU A 577 -19.20 -25.31 -6.59
N MET A 578 -18.62 -24.68 -7.61
CA MET A 578 -17.47 -25.24 -8.35
C MET A 578 -16.22 -25.44 -7.47
N VAL A 579 -15.95 -24.51 -6.55
CA VAL A 579 -14.82 -24.64 -5.61
C VAL A 579 -15.07 -25.80 -4.64
N GLU A 580 -16.29 -25.97 -4.18
CA GLU A 580 -16.63 -27.07 -3.28
C GLU A 580 -16.56 -28.43 -3.98
N ASN A 581 -17.10 -28.53 -5.20
CA ASN A 581 -16.98 -29.73 -6.04
C ASN A 581 -15.52 -30.07 -6.34
N ARG A 582 -14.67 -29.07 -6.57
CA ARG A 582 -13.22 -29.28 -6.77
C ARG A 582 -12.57 -29.89 -5.54
N LYS A 583 -12.90 -29.42 -4.33
CA LYS A 583 -12.38 -30.01 -3.08
C LYS A 583 -12.81 -31.47 -2.92
N VAL A 584 -14.08 -31.78 -3.20
CA VAL A 584 -14.60 -33.15 -3.15
C VAL A 584 -13.79 -34.06 -4.09
N ILE A 585 -13.58 -33.64 -5.34
CA ILE A 585 -12.77 -34.40 -6.30
C ILE A 585 -11.31 -34.55 -5.84
N GLU A 586 -10.71 -33.51 -5.26
CA GLU A 586 -9.35 -33.57 -4.70
C GLU A 586 -9.25 -34.56 -3.53
N THR A 587 -10.27 -34.64 -2.67
CA THR A 587 -10.33 -35.63 -1.58
C THR A 587 -10.53 -37.06 -2.09
N GLU A 588 -11.36 -37.26 -3.10
CA GLU A 588 -11.55 -38.57 -3.75
C GLU A 588 -10.26 -39.04 -4.46
N LEU A 589 -9.53 -38.12 -5.12
CA LEU A 589 -8.23 -38.40 -5.72
C LEU A 589 -7.18 -38.79 -4.67
N ALA A 590 -7.19 -38.15 -3.50
CA ALA A 590 -6.30 -38.52 -2.40
C ALA A 590 -6.62 -39.92 -1.84
N ALA A 591 -7.91 -40.26 -1.71
CA ALA A 591 -8.34 -41.60 -1.30
C ALA A 591 -7.97 -42.69 -2.31
N LEU A 592 -8.15 -42.42 -3.62
CA LEU A 592 -7.77 -43.36 -4.68
C LEU A 592 -6.25 -43.58 -4.73
N ARG A 593 -5.43 -42.54 -4.54
CA ARG A 593 -3.96 -42.67 -4.46
C ARG A 593 -3.51 -43.47 -3.22
N ALA A 594 -4.21 -43.33 -2.10
CA ALA A 594 -3.93 -44.14 -0.91
C ALA A 594 -4.26 -45.62 -1.15
N SER A 595 -5.37 -45.91 -1.82
CA SER A 595 -5.78 -47.26 -2.22
C SER A 595 -4.81 -47.88 -3.24
N GLU A 596 -4.37 -47.12 -4.25
CA GLU A 596 -3.35 -47.55 -5.22
C GLU A 596 -2.03 -47.92 -4.55
N LYS A 597 -1.59 -47.13 -3.56
CA LYS A 597 -0.36 -47.40 -2.80
C LYS A 597 -0.47 -48.68 -1.96
N GLN A 598 -1.66 -48.98 -1.43
CA GLN A 598 -1.94 -50.21 -0.69
C GLN A 598 -2.00 -51.44 -1.61
N LEU A 599 -2.58 -51.30 -2.81
CA LEU A 599 -2.61 -52.37 -3.81
C LEU A 599 -1.22 -52.66 -4.41
N ARG A 600 -0.38 -51.62 -4.62
CA ARG A 600 1.03 -51.81 -5.01
C ARG A 600 1.82 -52.63 -3.99
N GLY A 601 1.63 -52.36 -2.69
CA GLY A 601 2.26 -53.15 -1.62
C GLY A 601 1.80 -54.62 -1.58
N GLN A 602 0.57 -54.92 -2.01
CA GLN A 602 0.05 -56.29 -2.08
C GLN A 602 0.46 -57.05 -3.36
N MET A 603 0.95 -56.34 -4.39
CA MET A 603 1.41 -56.96 -5.63
C MET A 603 2.88 -57.41 -5.59
N ASP A 604 3.67 -56.89 -4.67
CA ASP A 604 5.10 -57.25 -4.53
C ASP A 604 5.32 -58.59 -3.78
N ASP A 605 4.28 -59.15 -3.14
CA ASP A 605 4.39 -60.33 -2.26
C ASP A 605 3.84 -61.66 -2.82
N THR A 606 3.28 -61.72 -4.03
CA THR A 606 2.71 -62.98 -4.55
C THR A 606 3.14 -63.34 -5.97
N LYS A 607 3.76 -64.52 -6.08
CA LYS A 607 4.07 -65.18 -7.36
C LYS A 607 2.78 -65.78 -7.93
N MET A 608 2.02 -64.96 -8.66
CA MET A 608 0.71 -65.34 -9.22
C MET A 608 0.83 -66.25 -10.45
N THR A 609 -0.09 -67.21 -10.54
CA THR A 609 -0.22 -68.19 -11.62
C THR A 609 -0.89 -67.58 -12.87
N VAL A 610 -0.78 -68.25 -14.04
CA VAL A 610 -1.20 -67.71 -15.35
C VAL A 610 -2.70 -67.37 -15.41
N ASP A 611 -3.55 -68.13 -14.73
CA ASP A 611 -5.01 -67.87 -14.69
C ASP A 611 -5.35 -66.60 -13.91
N GLU A 612 -4.59 -66.29 -12.86
CA GLU A 612 -4.77 -65.06 -12.07
C GLU A 612 -4.26 -63.82 -12.83
N LYS A 613 -3.27 -63.97 -13.70
CA LYS A 613 -2.85 -62.91 -14.63
C LYS A 613 -3.92 -62.63 -15.69
N GLU A 614 -4.57 -63.66 -16.21
CA GLU A 614 -5.66 -63.48 -17.20
C GLU A 614 -6.90 -62.83 -16.55
N GLN A 615 -7.20 -63.17 -15.29
CA GLN A 615 -8.27 -62.54 -14.54
C GLN A 615 -7.95 -61.08 -14.17
N ARG A 616 -6.70 -60.77 -13.79
CA ARG A 616 -6.24 -59.37 -13.60
C ARG A 616 -6.27 -58.57 -14.89
N LEU A 617 -5.87 -59.14 -16.04
CA LEU A 617 -5.95 -58.44 -17.32
C LEU A 617 -7.40 -58.17 -17.76
N ARG A 618 -8.34 -59.06 -17.44
CA ARG A 618 -9.78 -58.79 -17.68
C ARG A 618 -10.32 -57.71 -16.76
N GLU A 619 -9.90 -57.72 -15.50
CA GLU A 619 -10.31 -56.71 -14.52
C GLU A 619 -9.66 -55.34 -14.81
N GLU A 620 -8.40 -55.30 -15.24
CA GLU A 620 -7.74 -54.09 -15.74
C GLU A 620 -8.41 -53.56 -17.00
N ASN A 621 -8.79 -54.42 -17.95
CA ASN A 621 -9.55 -53.97 -19.13
C ASN A 621 -10.92 -53.40 -18.74
N ARG A 622 -11.61 -54.01 -17.77
CA ARG A 622 -12.88 -53.48 -17.24
C ARG A 622 -12.71 -52.12 -16.58
N GLN A 623 -11.66 -51.96 -15.77
CA GLN A 623 -11.33 -50.70 -15.12
C GLN A 623 -10.87 -49.63 -16.12
N LEU A 624 -10.15 -50.03 -17.17
CA LEU A 624 -9.78 -49.15 -18.28
C LEU A 624 -11.01 -48.70 -19.05
N ASP A 625 -11.97 -49.58 -19.35
CA ASP A 625 -13.24 -49.22 -19.99
C ASP A 625 -14.08 -48.27 -19.12
N GLU A 626 -14.15 -48.50 -17.80
CA GLU A 626 -14.80 -47.58 -16.86
C GLU A 626 -14.07 -46.24 -16.76
N SER A 627 -12.74 -46.23 -16.85
CA SER A 627 -11.95 -45.00 -16.89
C SER A 627 -12.16 -44.24 -18.19
N LEU A 628 -12.27 -44.95 -19.32
CA LEU A 628 -12.53 -44.40 -20.64
C LEU A 628 -13.94 -43.81 -20.72
N GLN A 629 -14.93 -44.49 -20.14
CA GLN A 629 -16.30 -43.95 -20.02
C GLN A 629 -16.34 -42.69 -19.15
N ARG A 630 -15.63 -42.68 -18.01
CA ARG A 630 -15.52 -41.48 -17.16
C ARG A 630 -14.81 -40.33 -17.89
N ALA A 631 -13.74 -40.62 -18.63
CA ALA A 631 -13.04 -39.64 -19.45
C ALA A 631 -13.93 -39.09 -20.57
N ASN A 632 -14.72 -39.93 -21.24
CA ASN A 632 -15.69 -39.50 -22.26
C ASN A 632 -16.80 -38.62 -21.67
N MET A 633 -17.30 -38.94 -20.47
CA MET A 633 -18.29 -38.10 -19.80
C MET A 633 -17.70 -36.75 -19.36
N ALA A 634 -16.43 -36.73 -18.92
CA ALA A 634 -15.71 -35.50 -18.62
C ALA A 634 -15.46 -34.66 -19.89
N ALA A 635 -15.06 -35.28 -21.01
CA ALA A 635 -14.89 -34.62 -22.30
C ALA A 635 -16.20 -33.99 -22.78
N LYS A 636 -17.33 -34.69 -22.64
CA LYS A 636 -18.65 -34.17 -23.01
C LYS A 636 -19.11 -33.00 -22.12
N ARG A 637 -18.76 -33.01 -20.83
CA ARG A 637 -18.99 -31.86 -19.93
C ARG A 637 -18.15 -30.65 -20.35
N LEU A 638 -16.87 -30.86 -20.66
CA LEU A 638 -16.00 -29.80 -21.16
C LEU A 638 -16.47 -29.25 -22.51
N GLU A 639 -17.03 -30.07 -23.40
CA GLU A 639 -17.65 -29.60 -24.64
C GLU A 639 -18.87 -28.70 -24.36
N GLN A 640 -19.72 -29.07 -23.39
CA GLN A 640 -20.87 -28.25 -22.98
C GLN A 640 -20.44 -26.94 -22.32
N GLU A 641 -19.43 -26.96 -21.45
CA GLU A 641 -18.88 -25.74 -20.85
C GLU A 641 -18.24 -24.83 -21.91
N ASN A 642 -17.48 -25.40 -22.86
CA ASN A 642 -16.93 -24.62 -23.97
C ASN A 642 -18.02 -24.01 -24.87
N GLN A 643 -19.14 -24.71 -25.04
CA GLN A 643 -20.29 -24.18 -25.77
C GLN A 643 -20.95 -23.02 -25.01
N SER A 644 -21.15 -23.16 -23.69
CA SER A 644 -21.65 -22.08 -22.82
C SER A 644 -20.73 -20.87 -22.84
N VAL A 645 -19.41 -21.07 -22.78
CA VAL A 645 -18.42 -19.98 -22.83
C VAL A 645 -18.44 -19.28 -24.19
N ARG A 646 -18.64 -20.00 -25.30
CA ARG A 646 -18.82 -19.39 -26.62
C ARG A 646 -20.08 -18.54 -26.69
N GLU A 647 -21.19 -19.03 -26.15
CA GLU A 647 -22.44 -18.26 -26.09
C GLU A 647 -22.29 -16.99 -25.24
N GLU A 648 -21.62 -17.09 -24.09
CA GLU A 648 -21.26 -15.92 -23.27
C GLU A 648 -20.34 -14.96 -24.04
N GLN A 649 -19.33 -15.46 -24.74
CA GLN A 649 -18.43 -14.66 -25.57
C GLN A 649 -19.20 -13.89 -26.67
N ASP A 650 -20.16 -14.53 -27.33
CA ASP A 650 -20.99 -13.89 -28.34
C ASP A 650 -21.92 -12.82 -27.73
N THR A 651 -22.48 -13.05 -26.54
CA THR A 651 -23.28 -12.04 -25.83
C THR A 651 -22.44 -10.82 -25.43
N VAL A 652 -21.23 -11.03 -24.93
CA VAL A 652 -20.29 -9.95 -24.58
C VAL A 652 -19.87 -9.18 -25.83
N LYS A 653 -19.62 -9.87 -26.94
CA LYS A 653 -19.29 -9.24 -28.23
C LYS A 653 -20.45 -8.40 -28.77
N ALA A 654 -21.69 -8.86 -28.61
CA ALA A 654 -22.88 -8.08 -28.97
C ALA A 654 -23.06 -6.85 -28.07
N ALA A 655 -22.81 -6.98 -26.75
CA ALA A 655 -22.83 -5.85 -25.83
C ALA A 655 -21.75 -4.81 -26.14
N LEU A 656 -20.53 -5.25 -26.46
CA LEU A 656 -19.43 -4.37 -26.88
C LEU A 656 -19.77 -3.61 -28.17
N SER A 657 -20.42 -4.28 -29.12
CA SER A 657 -20.85 -3.67 -30.38
C SER A 657 -21.93 -2.59 -30.14
N ARG A 658 -22.86 -2.81 -29.20
CA ARG A 658 -23.83 -1.79 -28.76
C ARG A 658 -23.14 -0.60 -28.10
N MET A 659 -22.23 -0.85 -27.16
CA MET A 659 -21.49 0.22 -26.49
C MET A 659 -20.65 1.05 -27.47
N GLN A 660 -20.07 0.42 -28.50
CA GLN A 660 -19.39 1.13 -29.60
C GLN A 660 -20.35 1.95 -30.48
N ALA A 661 -21.61 1.55 -30.62
CA ALA A 661 -22.61 2.35 -31.32
C ALA A 661 -23.03 3.56 -30.47
N ASP A 662 -23.22 3.38 -29.17
CA ASP A 662 -23.56 4.44 -28.23
C ASP A 662 -22.44 5.48 -28.14
N LEU A 663 -21.17 5.06 -28.07
CA LEU A 663 -20.02 5.97 -28.11
C LEU A 663 -19.95 6.79 -29.39
N ARG A 664 -20.31 6.20 -30.54
CA ARG A 664 -20.40 6.93 -31.82
C ARG A 664 -21.53 7.94 -31.82
N SER A 665 -22.69 7.60 -31.26
CA SER A 665 -23.82 8.52 -31.09
C SER A 665 -23.45 9.72 -30.21
N VAL A 666 -22.80 9.47 -29.07
CA VAL A 666 -22.32 10.53 -28.17
C VAL A 666 -21.30 11.44 -28.87
N HIS A 667 -20.40 10.88 -29.70
CA HIS A 667 -19.47 11.68 -30.49
C HIS A 667 -20.17 12.62 -31.48
N VAL A 668 -21.24 12.15 -32.13
CA VAL A 668 -22.06 12.99 -33.02
C VAL A 668 -22.73 14.12 -32.23
N GLN A 669 -23.29 13.82 -31.05
CA GLN A 669 -23.90 14.82 -30.18
C GLN A 669 -22.89 15.87 -29.69
N ILE A 670 -21.67 15.47 -29.34
CA ILE A 670 -20.59 16.38 -28.96
C ILE A 670 -20.26 17.33 -30.13
N GLY A 671 -20.12 16.80 -31.35
CA GLY A 671 -19.85 17.63 -32.53
C GLY A 671 -20.97 18.64 -32.82
N GLU A 672 -22.23 18.29 -32.56
CA GLU A 672 -23.37 19.18 -32.72
C GLU A 672 -23.41 20.28 -31.64
N LEU A 673 -23.07 19.94 -30.39
CA LEU A 673 -22.88 20.91 -29.31
C LEU A 673 -21.73 21.87 -29.59
N GLU A 674 -20.61 21.39 -30.14
CA GLU A 674 -19.48 22.23 -30.55
C GLU A 674 -19.88 23.21 -31.66
N LYS A 675 -20.69 22.77 -32.63
CA LYS A 675 -21.23 23.63 -33.68
C LYS A 675 -22.15 24.72 -33.10
N ASN A 676 -23.03 24.35 -32.17
CA ASN A 676 -23.93 25.29 -31.49
C ASN A 676 -23.16 26.31 -30.63
N LEU A 677 -22.12 25.86 -29.92
CA LEU A 677 -21.18 26.74 -29.21
C LEU A 677 -20.47 27.71 -30.17
N GLY A 678 -20.08 27.24 -31.36
CA GLY A 678 -19.50 28.08 -32.41
C GLY A 678 -20.46 29.17 -32.90
N VAL A 679 -21.76 28.86 -33.05
CA VAL A 679 -22.78 29.86 -33.40
C VAL A 679 -23.00 30.85 -32.26
N SER A 680 -23.10 30.37 -31.02
CA SER A 680 -23.25 31.23 -29.85
C SER A 680 -22.10 32.22 -29.70
N ARG A 681 -20.85 31.78 -29.92
CA ARG A 681 -19.67 32.66 -29.90
C ARG A 681 -19.70 33.73 -30.98
N LYS A 682 -20.19 33.41 -32.19
CA LYS A 682 -20.37 34.40 -33.27
C LYS A 682 -21.46 35.42 -32.91
N ASN A 683 -22.52 34.98 -32.24
CA ASN A 683 -23.56 35.90 -31.76
C ASN A 683 -23.01 36.81 -30.65
N GLU A 684 -22.20 36.27 -29.73
CA GLU A 684 -21.51 37.05 -28.70
C GLU A 684 -20.61 38.12 -29.31
N THR A 685 -19.78 37.79 -30.31
CA THR A 685 -18.95 38.80 -31.00
C THR A 685 -19.79 39.85 -31.71
N THR A 686 -20.92 39.48 -32.31
CA THR A 686 -21.82 40.43 -32.97
C THR A 686 -22.49 41.37 -31.97
N LEU A 687 -22.89 40.86 -30.80
CA LEU A 687 -23.44 41.67 -29.71
C LEU A 687 -22.39 42.60 -29.11
N GLN A 688 -21.13 42.15 -28.99
CA GLN A 688 -20.01 42.96 -28.54
C GLN A 688 -19.77 44.15 -29.48
N GLU A 689 -19.76 43.92 -30.80
CA GLU A 689 -19.62 44.98 -31.81
C GLU A 689 -20.78 45.99 -31.75
N GLN A 690 -22.01 45.52 -31.51
CA GLN A 690 -23.17 46.40 -31.32
C GLN A 690 -23.06 47.24 -30.05
N LEU A 691 -22.49 46.68 -28.99
CA LEU A 691 -22.30 47.37 -27.71
C LEU A 691 -21.22 48.45 -27.83
N GLU A 692 -20.11 48.16 -28.50
CA GLU A 692 -19.06 49.14 -28.82
C GLU A 692 -19.59 50.28 -29.71
N ALA A 693 -20.45 49.96 -30.69
CA ALA A 693 -21.12 50.98 -31.50
C ALA A 693 -22.05 51.89 -30.67
N LYS A 694 -22.78 51.31 -29.70
CA LYS A 694 -23.65 52.08 -28.79
C LYS A 694 -22.87 52.91 -27.78
N GLU A 695 -21.74 52.42 -27.29
CA GLU A 695 -20.81 53.22 -26.48
C GLU A 695 -20.26 54.40 -27.26
N ALA A 696 -19.86 54.22 -28.52
CA ALA A 696 -19.39 55.31 -29.38
C ALA A 696 -20.49 56.37 -29.65
N GLU A 697 -21.75 55.96 -29.82
CA GLU A 697 -22.89 56.88 -29.91
C GLU A 697 -23.09 57.67 -28.61
N LEU A 698 -23.00 57.00 -27.45
CA LEU A 698 -23.11 57.63 -26.14
C LEU A 698 -22.01 58.67 -25.92
N ASP A 699 -20.75 58.31 -26.21
CA ASP A 699 -19.59 59.20 -26.17
C ASP A 699 -19.79 60.45 -27.04
N HIS A 700 -20.38 60.27 -28.22
CA HIS A 700 -20.70 61.38 -29.11
C HIS A 700 -21.78 62.29 -28.51
N THR A 701 -22.84 61.70 -27.92
CA THR A 701 -23.89 62.49 -27.25
C THR A 701 -23.37 63.22 -26.02
N GLU A 702 -22.46 62.62 -25.25
CA GLU A 702 -21.84 63.25 -24.08
C GLU A 702 -20.98 64.45 -24.50
N LYS A 703 -20.17 64.31 -25.55
CA LYS A 703 -19.42 65.44 -26.14
C LYS A 703 -20.35 66.56 -26.61
N SER A 704 -21.48 66.22 -27.23
CA SER A 704 -22.47 67.21 -27.66
C SER A 704 -23.15 67.94 -26.48
N LEU A 705 -23.37 67.24 -25.37
CA LEU A 705 -23.91 67.83 -24.14
C LEU A 705 -22.91 68.78 -23.50
N VAL A 706 -21.62 68.41 -23.44
CA VAL A 706 -20.55 69.29 -22.93
C VAL A 706 -20.44 70.56 -23.78
N GLU A 707 -20.55 70.43 -25.12
CA GLU A 707 -20.53 71.57 -26.03
C GLU A 707 -21.74 72.49 -25.81
N LEU A 708 -22.94 71.93 -25.64
CA LEU A 708 -24.14 72.69 -25.29
C LEU A 708 -24.03 73.37 -23.92
N GLN A 709 -23.42 72.70 -22.94
CA GLN A 709 -23.23 73.24 -21.59
C GLN A 709 -22.27 74.43 -21.60
N SER A 710 -21.16 74.35 -22.34
CA SER A 710 -20.24 75.49 -22.53
C SER A 710 -20.92 76.67 -23.24
N ARG A 711 -21.85 76.38 -24.16
CA ARG A 711 -22.62 77.40 -24.87
C ARG A 711 -23.65 78.06 -23.96
N LEU A 712 -24.26 77.30 -23.05
CA LEU A 712 -25.14 77.83 -22.00
C LEU A 712 -24.37 78.78 -21.07
N GLU A 713 -23.19 78.39 -20.59
CA GLU A 713 -22.32 79.24 -19.77
C GLU A 713 -21.93 80.55 -20.49
N SER A 714 -21.66 80.48 -21.79
CA SER A 714 -21.37 81.67 -22.61
C SER A 714 -22.59 82.60 -22.76
N LEU A 715 -23.80 82.06 -22.75
CA LEU A 715 -25.03 82.84 -22.81
C LEU A 715 -25.36 83.45 -21.45
N GLU A 716 -25.17 82.71 -20.35
CA GLU A 716 -25.35 83.23 -18.98
C GLU A 716 -24.37 84.38 -18.66
N THR A 717 -23.11 84.26 -19.09
CA THR A 717 -22.13 85.35 -18.92
C THR A 717 -22.54 86.59 -19.72
N ARG A 718 -23.03 86.40 -20.95
CA ARG A 718 -23.53 87.50 -21.79
C ARG A 718 -24.82 88.12 -21.28
N GLU A 719 -25.70 87.34 -20.65
CA GLU A 719 -26.89 87.84 -19.96
C GLU A 719 -26.49 88.74 -18.78
N LYS A 720 -25.52 88.30 -17.96
CA LYS A 720 -24.97 89.11 -16.85
C LYS A 720 -24.34 90.42 -17.34
N GLU A 721 -23.59 90.39 -18.45
CA GLU A 721 -23.03 91.60 -19.07
C GLU A 721 -24.12 92.56 -19.56
N LEU A 722 -25.18 92.04 -20.18
CA LEU A 722 -26.32 92.84 -20.63
C LEU A 722 -27.09 93.44 -19.45
N GLU A 723 -27.21 92.72 -18.35
CA GLU A 723 -27.86 93.22 -17.13
C GLU A 723 -27.05 94.34 -16.48
N ILE A 724 -25.72 94.23 -16.43
CA ILE A 724 -24.83 95.32 -16.00
C ILE A 724 -24.98 96.54 -16.92
N ALA A 725 -24.95 96.33 -18.24
CA ALA A 725 -25.11 97.41 -19.22
C ALA A 725 -26.49 98.09 -19.12
N LYS A 726 -27.54 97.32 -18.80
CA LYS A 726 -28.88 97.85 -18.52
C LYS A 726 -28.88 98.70 -17.25
N CYS A 727 -28.30 98.23 -16.15
CA CYS A 727 -28.18 99.03 -14.93
C CYS A 727 -27.39 100.33 -15.15
N ASP A 728 -26.32 100.29 -15.95
CA ASP A 728 -25.55 101.49 -16.32
C ASP A 728 -26.38 102.46 -17.18
N ALA A 729 -27.14 101.94 -18.15
CA ALA A 729 -28.04 102.74 -18.98
C ALA A 729 -29.17 103.36 -18.15
N GLU A 730 -29.77 102.61 -17.23
CA GLU A 730 -30.77 103.09 -16.28
C GLU A 730 -30.18 104.18 -15.37
N ALA A 731 -28.94 104.03 -14.90
CA ALA A 731 -28.24 105.05 -14.11
C ALA A 731 -27.92 106.32 -14.93
N VAL A 732 -27.59 106.18 -16.21
CA VAL A 732 -27.43 107.32 -17.13
C VAL A 732 -28.77 108.01 -17.37
N CYS A 733 -29.84 107.27 -17.62
CA CYS A 733 -31.20 107.81 -17.76
C CYS A 733 -31.67 108.52 -16.48
N ALA A 734 -31.36 107.98 -15.29
CA ALA A 734 -31.64 108.62 -14.01
C ALA A 734 -30.88 109.94 -13.86
N LYS A 735 -29.57 109.96 -14.15
CA LYS A 735 -28.75 111.20 -14.15
C LYS A 735 -29.26 112.22 -15.17
N GLN A 736 -29.72 111.76 -16.34
CA GLN A 736 -30.28 112.61 -17.38
C GLN A 736 -31.62 113.20 -16.95
N THR A 737 -32.45 112.41 -16.25
CA THR A 737 -33.69 112.85 -15.61
C THR A 737 -33.40 113.90 -14.54
N ASP A 738 -32.42 113.70 -13.66
CA ASP A 738 -31.99 114.69 -12.65
C ASP A 738 -31.46 115.98 -13.29
N THR A 739 -30.75 115.91 -14.42
CA THR A 739 -30.34 117.12 -15.16
C THR A 739 -31.51 117.83 -15.82
N ILE A 740 -32.51 117.11 -16.32
CA ILE A 740 -33.75 117.71 -16.84
C ILE A 740 -34.53 118.35 -15.69
N GLU A 741 -34.59 117.73 -14.52
CA GLU A 741 -35.22 118.28 -13.32
C GLU A 741 -34.48 119.53 -12.80
N ARG A 742 -33.15 119.55 -12.89
CA ARG A 742 -32.33 120.74 -12.58
C ARG A 742 -32.50 121.86 -13.59
N VAL A 743 -32.53 121.56 -14.88
CA VAL A 743 -32.76 122.56 -15.93
C VAL A 743 -34.19 123.10 -15.89
N THR A 744 -35.19 122.26 -15.62
CA THR A 744 -36.59 122.70 -15.47
C THR A 744 -36.83 123.47 -14.17
N SER A 745 -36.11 123.16 -13.08
CA SER A 745 -36.12 123.99 -11.86
C SER A 745 -35.36 125.30 -12.03
N GLU A 746 -34.23 125.32 -12.75
CA GLU A 746 -33.54 126.56 -13.16
C GLU A 746 -34.40 127.41 -14.13
N THR A 747 -35.17 126.77 -15.03
CA THR A 747 -36.13 127.47 -15.92
C THR A 747 -37.32 128.01 -15.13
N ARG A 748 -37.82 127.29 -14.11
CA ARG A 748 -38.86 127.80 -13.17
C ARG A 748 -38.33 128.92 -12.26
N VAL A 749 -37.05 128.89 -11.88
CA VAL A 749 -36.38 129.97 -11.13
C VAL A 749 -36.10 131.18 -12.04
N MET A 750 -35.82 130.97 -13.33
CA MET A 750 -35.68 132.03 -14.33
C MET A 750 -37.04 132.65 -14.70
N GLU A 751 -38.12 131.86 -14.82
CA GLU A 751 -39.48 132.38 -15.01
C GLU A 751 -40.01 133.11 -13.77
N THR A 752 -39.71 132.65 -12.56
CA THR A 752 -40.07 133.38 -11.32
C THR A 752 -39.23 134.63 -11.09
N SER A 753 -37.99 134.70 -11.58
CA SER A 753 -37.16 135.91 -11.55
C SER A 753 -37.36 136.87 -12.74
N GLN A 754 -38.13 136.46 -13.78
CA GLN A 754 -38.59 137.31 -14.88
C GLN A 754 -40.06 137.76 -14.73
N LEU A 755 -40.84 137.14 -13.83
CA LEU A 755 -42.20 137.54 -13.46
C LEU A 755 -42.28 138.42 -12.19
N GLU A 756 -41.17 138.63 -11.46
CA GLU A 756 -41.08 139.53 -10.29
C GLU A 756 -40.56 140.97 -10.61
N ARG A 757 -40.49 141.38 -11.88
CA ARG A 757 -40.12 142.76 -12.27
C ARG A 757 -41.07 143.51 -13.21
N SER A 758 -42.28 143.02 -13.46
CA SER A 758 -43.27 143.85 -14.18
C SER A 758 -44.72 143.46 -13.91
N ALA A 759 -45.23 143.76 -12.71
CA ALA A 759 -46.65 144.07 -12.50
C ALA A 759 -46.93 144.58 -11.07
N ALA A 760 -46.47 145.80 -10.77
CA ALA A 760 -47.08 146.66 -9.77
C ALA A 760 -47.20 148.07 -10.36
N GLN A 761 -48.18 148.29 -11.23
CA GLN A 761 -48.67 149.62 -11.56
C GLN A 761 -50.18 149.55 -11.81
N VAL A 762 -50.91 149.93 -10.76
CA VAL A 762 -52.11 150.79 -10.79
C VAL A 762 -53.38 150.21 -11.45
N LYS A 763 -54.32 149.88 -10.56
CA LYS A 763 -55.78 150.02 -10.69
C LYS A 763 -56.17 151.17 -11.62
N GLU A 764 -57.22 151.02 -12.41
CA GLU A 764 -58.46 151.82 -12.25
C GLU A 764 -59.53 151.50 -13.31
N ASN A 765 -60.75 151.26 -12.79
CA ASN A 765 -62.09 151.36 -13.37
C ASN A 765 -62.72 150.28 -14.28
N GLN A 766 -63.94 149.94 -13.82
CA GLN A 766 -65.17 149.57 -14.54
C GLN A 766 -65.16 148.19 -15.21
N GLU A 767 -65.92 147.22 -14.71
CA GLU A 767 -67.38 147.07 -14.57
C GLU A 767 -67.79 145.91 -15.49
N GLU A 768 -68.31 144.88 -14.84
CA GLU A 768 -69.25 143.86 -15.31
C GLU A 768 -69.29 143.51 -16.81
N THR A 769 -68.90 142.27 -17.11
CA THR A 769 -69.82 141.25 -17.68
C THR A 769 -69.09 139.89 -17.76
N GLY A 770 -69.78 138.82 -17.36
CA GLY A 770 -69.33 137.45 -17.70
C GLY A 770 -69.05 136.50 -16.53
N LYS A 771 -69.94 136.46 -15.52
CA LYS A 771 -70.14 135.22 -14.75
C LYS A 771 -70.44 134.09 -15.74
N LEU A 772 -69.49 133.17 -15.97
CA LEU A 772 -69.66 131.77 -16.42
C LEU A 772 -68.33 131.05 -16.77
N GLN A 773 -67.16 131.72 -16.72
CA GLN A 773 -65.89 131.08 -17.12
C GLN A 773 -65.03 130.57 -15.94
N GLY A 774 -65.15 131.15 -14.75
CA GLY A 774 -64.36 130.76 -13.57
C GLY A 774 -64.82 129.48 -12.83
N GLN A 775 -66.07 129.06 -13.00
CA GLN A 775 -66.55 127.78 -12.44
C GLN A 775 -66.12 126.57 -13.29
N LEU A 776 -65.93 126.76 -14.61
CA LEU A 776 -65.44 125.70 -15.49
C LEU A 776 -63.94 125.44 -15.24
N GLU A 777 -63.14 126.46 -14.98
CA GLU A 777 -61.69 126.30 -14.77
C GLU A 777 -61.34 125.62 -13.45
N VAL A 778 -62.11 125.87 -12.38
CA VAL A 778 -61.96 125.17 -11.09
C VAL A 778 -62.46 123.73 -11.21
N CYS A 779 -63.61 123.50 -11.84
CA CYS A 779 -64.08 122.15 -12.14
C CYS A 779 -63.09 121.36 -13.02
N MET A 780 -62.48 121.99 -14.03
CA MET A 780 -61.50 121.32 -14.89
C MET A 780 -60.20 120.98 -14.14
N LYS A 781 -59.71 121.85 -13.24
CA LYS A 781 -58.53 121.56 -12.41
C LYS A 781 -58.78 120.46 -11.39
N ASP A 782 -59.94 120.47 -10.73
CA ASP A 782 -60.32 119.41 -9.80
C ASP A 782 -60.54 118.08 -10.53
N VAL A 783 -61.12 118.10 -11.74
CA VAL A 783 -61.24 116.91 -12.60
C VAL A 783 -59.86 116.39 -13.03
N SER A 784 -58.91 117.26 -13.40
CA SER A 784 -57.54 116.84 -13.76
C SER A 784 -56.77 116.29 -12.56
N ARG A 785 -56.93 116.85 -11.36
CA ARG A 785 -56.32 116.30 -10.13
C ARG A 785 -56.90 114.92 -9.80
N LEU A 786 -58.23 114.79 -9.84
CA LEU A 786 -58.88 113.50 -9.60
C LEU A 786 -58.53 112.47 -10.68
N GLN A 787 -58.36 112.88 -11.94
CA GLN A 787 -57.84 112.01 -13.01
C GLN A 787 -56.40 111.55 -12.74
N ALA A 788 -55.53 112.43 -12.25
CA ALA A 788 -54.15 112.09 -11.89
C ALA A 788 -54.09 111.15 -10.67
N GLU A 789 -54.86 111.40 -9.62
CA GLU A 789 -54.98 110.51 -8.45
C GLU A 789 -55.57 109.15 -8.83
N THR A 790 -56.57 109.12 -9.73
CA THR A 790 -57.15 107.87 -10.22
C THR A 790 -56.15 107.07 -11.06
N LEU A 791 -55.31 107.73 -11.87
CA LEU A 791 -54.24 107.08 -12.61
C LEU A 791 -53.15 106.54 -11.67
N ASP A 792 -52.75 107.31 -10.66
CA ASP A 792 -51.73 106.90 -9.71
C ASP A 792 -52.20 105.74 -8.81
N LEU A 793 -53.45 105.76 -8.34
CA LEU A 793 -54.06 104.62 -7.65
C LEU A 793 -54.17 103.39 -8.56
N ARG A 794 -54.43 103.58 -9.86
CA ARG A 794 -54.46 102.49 -10.84
C ARG A 794 -53.07 101.86 -11.03
N VAL A 795 -52.02 102.67 -11.11
CA VAL A 795 -50.63 102.19 -11.21
C VAL A 795 -50.20 101.48 -9.93
N ARG A 796 -50.55 102.02 -8.74
CA ARG A 796 -50.29 101.32 -7.47
C ARG A 796 -51.04 100.01 -7.35
N GLY A 797 -52.30 99.97 -7.79
CA GLY A 797 -53.09 98.74 -7.87
C GLY A 797 -52.41 97.70 -8.76
N GLN A 798 -52.00 98.11 -9.98
CA GLN A 798 -51.27 97.23 -10.91
C GLN A 798 -49.95 96.71 -10.34
N ARG A 799 -49.13 97.55 -9.70
CA ARG A 799 -47.90 97.10 -9.04
C ARG A 799 -48.15 96.12 -7.91
N SER A 800 -49.18 96.35 -7.09
CA SER A 800 -49.54 95.41 -6.02
C SER A 800 -50.05 94.06 -6.57
N GLU A 801 -50.76 94.08 -7.71
CA GLU A 801 -51.21 92.88 -8.41
C GLU A 801 -50.00 92.12 -9.01
N GLU A 802 -49.03 92.83 -9.61
CA GLU A 802 -47.79 92.25 -10.10
C GLU A 802 -46.93 91.64 -8.99
N GLU A 803 -46.76 92.33 -7.84
CA GLU A 803 -46.05 91.80 -6.67
C GLU A 803 -46.76 90.56 -6.10
N LYS A 804 -48.10 90.59 -6.03
CA LYS A 804 -48.91 89.44 -5.63
C LYS A 804 -48.70 88.27 -6.58
N MET A 805 -48.77 88.49 -7.89
CA MET A 805 -48.52 87.44 -8.91
C MET A 805 -47.09 86.89 -8.82
N LYS A 806 -46.09 87.74 -8.56
CA LYS A 806 -44.70 87.32 -8.36
C LYS A 806 -44.52 86.45 -7.11
N SER A 807 -45.15 86.84 -6.00
CA SER A 807 -45.13 86.04 -4.77
C SER A 807 -45.89 84.72 -4.92
N GLN A 808 -46.99 84.71 -5.67
CA GLN A 808 -47.75 83.50 -6.00
C GLN A 808 -46.94 82.54 -6.87
N ALA A 809 -46.25 83.04 -7.91
CA ALA A 809 -45.37 82.22 -8.75
C ALA A 809 -44.18 81.66 -7.94
N GLN A 810 -43.60 82.44 -7.02
CA GLN A 810 -42.55 81.95 -6.12
C GLN A 810 -43.06 80.85 -5.19
N LEU A 811 -44.27 81.01 -4.64
CA LEU A 811 -44.89 79.98 -3.81
C LEU A 811 -45.07 78.67 -4.60
N GLU A 812 -45.63 78.74 -5.81
CA GLU A 812 -45.84 77.58 -6.68
C GLU A 812 -44.53 76.85 -7.03
N VAL A 813 -43.45 77.60 -7.31
CA VAL A 813 -42.12 77.00 -7.54
C VAL A 813 -41.59 76.32 -6.28
N THR A 814 -41.72 76.93 -5.10
CA THR A 814 -41.27 76.31 -3.84
C THR A 814 -42.10 75.08 -3.46
N GLU A 815 -43.40 75.08 -3.76
CA GLU A 815 -44.28 73.92 -3.55
C GLU A 815 -43.92 72.77 -4.49
N ALA A 816 -43.63 73.07 -5.76
CA ALA A 816 -43.14 72.08 -6.72
C ALA A 816 -41.80 71.45 -6.29
N GLN A 817 -40.84 72.27 -5.85
CA GLN A 817 -39.55 71.79 -5.34
C GLN A 817 -39.69 70.92 -4.08
N ARG A 818 -40.59 71.30 -3.16
CA ARG A 818 -40.90 70.51 -1.96
C ARG A 818 -41.51 69.17 -2.34
N ASP A 819 -42.42 69.14 -3.31
CA ASP A 819 -43.08 67.92 -3.75
C ASP A 819 -42.09 66.99 -4.50
N GLU A 820 -41.15 67.54 -5.27
CA GLU A 820 -40.04 66.78 -5.88
C GLU A 820 -39.06 66.21 -4.83
N LEU A 821 -38.70 66.97 -3.80
CA LEU A 821 -37.89 66.46 -2.69
C LEU A 821 -38.63 65.37 -1.90
N ARG A 822 -39.96 65.48 -1.76
CA ARG A 822 -40.79 64.46 -1.12
C ARG A 822 -40.76 63.15 -1.91
N THR A 823 -40.98 63.21 -3.23
CA THR A 823 -40.96 62.01 -4.08
C THR A 823 -39.58 61.36 -4.10
N LEU A 824 -38.50 62.14 -4.15
CA LEU A 824 -37.14 61.61 -4.06
C LEU A 824 -36.88 60.93 -2.71
N THR A 825 -37.35 61.52 -1.61
CA THR A 825 -37.22 60.94 -0.26
C THR A 825 -38.01 59.63 -0.15
N GLU A 826 -39.23 59.58 -0.69
CA GLU A 826 -40.04 58.36 -0.73
C GLU A 826 -39.38 57.27 -1.59
N HIS A 827 -38.79 57.62 -2.72
CA HIS A 827 -38.06 56.69 -3.57
C HIS A 827 -36.83 56.10 -2.87
N LEU A 828 -36.01 56.94 -2.23
CA LEU A 828 -34.84 56.49 -1.46
C LEU A 828 -35.24 55.62 -0.27
N LYS A 829 -36.34 55.94 0.40
CA LYS A 829 -36.90 55.11 1.48
C LYS A 829 -37.32 53.75 0.97
N ALA A 830 -38.07 53.68 -0.14
CA ALA A 830 -38.48 52.43 -0.77
C ALA A 830 -37.28 51.59 -1.23
N GLN A 831 -36.24 52.23 -1.80
CA GLN A 831 -35.00 51.55 -2.18
C GLN A 831 -34.26 50.98 -0.97
N THR A 832 -34.19 51.73 0.14
CA THR A 832 -33.54 51.28 1.38
C THR A 832 -34.31 50.13 2.02
N GLU A 833 -35.65 50.19 2.01
CA GLU A 833 -36.52 49.11 2.52
C GLU A 833 -36.38 47.84 1.66
N ALA A 834 -36.33 47.96 0.33
CA ALA A 834 -36.11 46.83 -0.56
C ALA A 834 -34.73 46.18 -0.35
N LEU A 835 -33.68 46.99 -0.17
CA LEU A 835 -32.33 46.49 0.12
C LEU A 835 -32.28 45.78 1.48
N ASN A 836 -32.92 46.35 2.51
CA ASN A 836 -33.00 45.73 3.83
C ASN A 836 -33.76 44.41 3.80
N GLN A 837 -34.88 44.33 3.07
CA GLN A 837 -35.62 43.07 2.87
C GLN A 837 -34.73 42.02 2.21
N LYS A 838 -33.99 42.38 1.16
CA LYS A 838 -33.06 41.48 0.47
C LYS A 838 -31.96 40.98 1.42
N HIS A 839 -31.30 41.87 2.18
CA HIS A 839 -30.29 41.46 3.15
C HIS A 839 -30.84 40.55 4.25
N VAL A 840 -32.06 40.80 4.74
CA VAL A 840 -32.71 39.93 5.73
C VAL A 840 -32.98 38.54 5.14
N THR A 841 -33.44 38.46 3.89
CA THR A 841 -33.65 37.17 3.22
C THR A 841 -32.34 36.41 3.03
N GLU A 842 -31.28 37.09 2.60
CA GLU A 842 -29.95 36.48 2.44
C GLU A 842 -29.39 35.98 3.78
N LEU A 843 -29.52 36.76 4.86
CA LEU A 843 -29.12 36.35 6.21
C LEU A 843 -29.88 35.11 6.70
N VAL A 844 -31.20 35.05 6.45
CA VAL A 844 -32.02 33.89 6.82
C VAL A 844 -31.58 32.66 6.03
N ASP A 845 -31.31 32.79 4.75
CA ASP A 845 -30.85 31.67 3.92
C ASP A 845 -29.43 31.21 4.28
N CYS A 846 -28.54 32.15 4.63
CA CYS A 846 -27.23 31.83 5.20
C CYS A 846 -27.36 31.06 6.52
N LYS A 847 -28.25 31.49 7.43
CA LYS A 847 -28.51 30.75 8.69
C LYS A 847 -29.07 29.36 8.46
N LYS A 848 -29.96 29.18 7.48
CA LYS A 848 -30.47 27.85 7.12
C LYS A 848 -29.34 26.94 6.61
N LYS A 849 -28.48 27.47 5.74
CA LYS A 849 -27.30 26.73 5.24
C LYS A 849 -26.34 26.37 6.37
N GLU A 850 -26.09 27.29 7.30
CA GLU A 850 -25.28 27.04 8.50
C GLU A 850 -25.88 25.93 9.36
N GLY A 851 -27.20 25.94 9.59
CA GLY A 851 -27.90 24.88 10.32
C GLY A 851 -27.73 23.49 9.68
N VAL A 852 -27.90 23.40 8.36
CA VAL A 852 -27.69 22.14 7.62
C VAL A 852 -26.24 21.66 7.72
N LEU A 853 -25.26 22.57 7.67
CA LEU A 853 -23.85 22.21 7.82
C LEU A 853 -23.52 21.73 9.24
N ILE A 854 -24.14 22.32 10.28
CA ILE A 854 -23.99 21.87 11.67
C ILE A 854 -24.57 20.47 11.83
N GLU A 855 -25.77 20.21 11.31
CA GLU A 855 -26.39 18.89 11.36
C GLU A 855 -25.54 17.84 10.61
N GLN A 856 -25.03 18.19 9.43
CA GLN A 856 -24.12 17.32 8.68
C GLN A 856 -22.86 17.00 9.49
N ARG A 857 -22.20 18.02 10.06
CA ARG A 857 -21.03 17.83 10.93
C ARG A 857 -21.37 16.90 12.10
N ASP A 858 -22.51 17.08 12.75
CA ASP A 858 -22.90 16.27 13.90
C ASP A 858 -23.14 14.81 13.51
N THR A 859 -23.76 14.57 12.35
CA THR A 859 -23.91 13.21 11.81
C THR A 859 -22.56 12.57 11.44
N GLU A 860 -21.63 13.33 10.87
CA GLU A 860 -20.30 12.86 10.54
C GLU A 860 -19.47 12.54 11.80
N VAL A 861 -19.55 13.38 12.83
CA VAL A 861 -18.89 13.15 14.12
C VAL A 861 -19.44 11.91 14.80
N ALA A 862 -20.77 11.70 14.79
CA ALA A 862 -21.40 10.50 15.31
C ALA A 862 -20.93 9.24 14.55
N ALA A 863 -20.93 9.28 13.21
CA ALA A 863 -20.44 8.18 12.38
C ALA A 863 -18.95 7.89 12.62
N CYS A 864 -18.12 8.92 12.80
CA CYS A 864 -16.71 8.76 13.14
C CYS A 864 -16.52 8.11 14.53
N ALA A 865 -17.37 8.44 15.50
CA ALA A 865 -17.35 7.81 16.82
C ALA A 865 -17.72 6.32 16.75
N GLU A 866 -18.76 5.97 16.00
CA GLU A 866 -19.16 4.57 15.77
C GLU A 866 -18.05 3.77 15.06
N LEU A 867 -17.44 4.35 14.03
CA LEU A 867 -16.31 3.72 13.33
C LEU A 867 -15.09 3.56 14.25
N SER A 868 -14.83 4.50 15.15
CA SER A 868 -13.76 4.41 16.14
C SER A 868 -13.99 3.26 17.12
N ILE A 869 -15.23 3.10 17.61
CA ILE A 869 -15.63 2.00 18.49
C ILE A 869 -15.48 0.66 17.78
N SER A 870 -15.99 0.53 16.55
CA SER A 870 -15.84 -0.69 15.73
C SER A 870 -14.37 -1.01 15.46
N ALA A 871 -13.55 -0.01 15.13
CA ALA A 871 -12.12 -0.17 14.94
C ALA A 871 -11.37 -0.56 16.22
N ALA A 872 -11.86 -0.17 17.40
CA ALA A 872 -11.33 -0.62 18.68
C ALA A 872 -11.66 -2.09 18.94
N ALA A 873 -12.91 -2.50 18.70
CA ALA A 873 -13.34 -3.90 18.83
C ALA A 873 -12.54 -4.83 17.90
N VAL A 874 -12.37 -4.46 16.62
CA VAL A 874 -11.56 -5.24 15.67
C VAL A 874 -10.08 -5.30 16.09
N ARG A 875 -9.54 -4.24 16.68
CA ARG A 875 -8.17 -4.25 17.21
C ARG A 875 -8.02 -5.20 18.39
N GLU A 876 -9.02 -5.29 19.26
CA GLU A 876 -9.04 -6.23 20.37
C GLU A 876 -9.08 -7.69 19.87
N GLU A 877 -9.97 -8.00 18.92
CA GLU A 877 -10.04 -9.33 18.32
C GLU A 877 -8.75 -9.72 17.60
N LEU A 878 -8.13 -8.78 16.88
CA LEU A 878 -6.82 -9.00 16.27
C LEU A 878 -5.74 -9.29 17.33
N SER A 879 -5.81 -8.65 18.50
CA SER A 879 -4.86 -8.90 19.59
C SER A 879 -5.04 -10.30 20.19
N LYS A 880 -6.28 -10.77 20.36
CA LYS A 880 -6.61 -12.13 20.81
C LYS A 880 -6.09 -13.17 19.83
N LEU A 881 -6.39 -13.01 18.54
CA LEU A 881 -5.90 -13.91 17.48
C LEU A 881 -4.37 -13.94 17.37
N LYS A 882 -3.69 -12.81 17.59
CA LYS A 882 -2.22 -12.77 17.64
C LYS A 882 -1.65 -13.52 18.83
N ALA A 883 -2.27 -13.39 20.00
CA ALA A 883 -1.86 -14.13 21.19
C ALA A 883 -2.04 -15.65 20.97
N GLU A 884 -3.17 -16.05 20.40
CA GLU A 884 -3.44 -17.45 20.08
C GLU A 884 -2.46 -18.02 19.05
N ASN A 885 -2.16 -17.28 17.98
CA ASN A 885 -1.18 -17.70 16.99
C ASN A 885 0.24 -17.81 17.59
N SER A 886 0.60 -16.91 18.51
CA SER A 886 1.88 -16.99 19.22
C SER A 886 1.96 -18.25 20.09
N ARG A 887 0.87 -18.61 20.79
CA ARG A 887 0.75 -19.85 21.57
C ARG A 887 0.85 -21.10 20.69
N LEU A 888 0.11 -21.14 19.58
CA LEU A 888 0.19 -22.26 18.63
C LEU A 888 1.58 -22.38 18.00
N SER A 889 2.26 -21.26 17.78
CA SER A 889 3.64 -21.27 17.27
C SER A 889 4.64 -21.82 18.29
N SER A 890 4.46 -21.55 19.60
CA SER A 890 5.32 -22.14 20.63
C SER A 890 5.06 -23.64 20.78
N GLU A 891 3.79 -24.06 20.80
CA GLU A 891 3.40 -25.49 20.83
C GLU A 891 3.94 -26.25 19.60
N ASN A 892 3.87 -25.63 18.41
CA ASN A 892 4.50 -26.18 17.19
C ASN A 892 6.03 -26.24 17.29
N GLY A 893 6.65 -25.33 18.03
CA GLY A 893 8.09 -25.36 18.32
C GLY A 893 8.44 -26.54 19.22
N GLU A 894 7.75 -26.68 20.34
CA GLU A 894 7.94 -27.77 21.32
C GLU A 894 7.71 -29.15 20.71
N THR A 895 6.68 -29.30 19.86
CA THR A 895 6.43 -30.56 19.14
C THR A 895 7.52 -30.88 18.12
N ARG A 896 8.06 -29.88 17.41
CA ARG A 896 9.22 -30.05 16.52
C ARG A 896 10.45 -30.49 17.29
N GLU A 897 10.75 -29.84 18.41
CA GLU A 897 11.87 -30.21 19.27
C GLU A 897 11.71 -31.62 19.84
N GLY A 898 10.49 -31.98 20.27
CA GLY A 898 10.16 -33.34 20.70
C GLY A 898 10.42 -34.37 19.60
N LEU A 899 10.04 -34.08 18.36
CA LEU A 899 10.29 -34.95 17.21
C LEU A 899 11.79 -35.04 16.87
N HIS A 900 12.54 -33.94 16.97
CA HIS A 900 13.99 -33.96 16.80
C HIS A 900 14.69 -34.81 17.89
N ARG A 901 14.27 -34.70 19.15
CA ARG A 901 14.77 -35.56 20.23
C ARG A 901 14.47 -37.03 19.97
N ALA A 902 13.23 -37.38 19.65
CA ALA A 902 12.84 -38.75 19.33
C ALA A 902 13.61 -39.33 18.14
N ASN A 903 13.84 -38.54 17.09
CA ASN A 903 14.66 -38.96 15.94
C ASN A 903 16.13 -39.16 16.32
N THR A 904 16.66 -38.35 17.24
CA THR A 904 18.04 -38.47 17.74
C THR A 904 18.19 -39.74 18.56
N GLU A 905 17.28 -39.97 19.51
CA GLU A 905 17.22 -41.21 20.31
C GLU A 905 17.05 -42.44 19.40
N MET A 906 16.22 -42.35 18.36
CA MET A 906 16.05 -43.42 17.37
C MET A 906 17.35 -43.69 16.58
N ALA A 907 18.10 -42.64 16.21
CA ALA A 907 19.38 -42.80 15.53
C ALA A 907 20.44 -43.44 16.45
N GLU A 908 20.51 -43.03 17.72
CA GLU A 908 21.39 -43.63 18.73
C GLU A 908 21.05 -45.11 18.94
N LEU A 909 19.76 -45.45 19.07
CA LEU A 909 19.29 -46.83 19.13
C LEU A 909 19.69 -47.60 17.87
N GLY A 910 19.54 -47.01 16.68
CA GLY A 910 20.00 -47.60 15.42
C GLY A 910 21.49 -47.93 15.43
N ILE A 911 22.34 -47.02 15.92
CA ILE A 911 23.79 -47.25 16.07
C ILE A 911 24.06 -48.39 17.05
N THR A 912 23.37 -48.42 18.20
CA THR A 912 23.56 -49.50 19.19
C THR A 912 23.16 -50.86 18.64
N ILE A 913 22.07 -50.93 17.86
CA ILE A 913 21.64 -52.16 17.18
C ILE A 913 22.70 -52.62 16.18
N CYS A 914 23.25 -51.72 15.36
CA CYS A 914 24.33 -52.06 14.44
C CYS A 914 25.57 -52.59 15.18
N LYS A 915 25.96 -51.95 16.29
CA LYS A 915 27.09 -52.38 17.11
C LYS A 915 26.88 -53.78 17.70
N LEU A 916 25.72 -54.01 18.34
CA LEU A 916 25.36 -55.33 18.86
C LEU A 916 25.25 -56.38 17.76
N GLY A 917 24.81 -55.99 16.56
CA GLY A 917 24.80 -56.83 15.38
C GLY A 917 26.21 -57.28 14.97
N ALA A 918 27.19 -56.36 14.98
CA ALA A 918 28.59 -56.67 14.71
C ALA A 918 29.20 -57.60 15.79
N GLU A 919 29.01 -57.27 17.08
CA GLU A 919 29.50 -58.10 18.19
C GLU A 919 28.92 -59.52 18.16
N LYS A 920 27.63 -59.65 17.77
CA LYS A 920 26.98 -60.94 17.59
C LYS A 920 27.59 -61.75 16.44
N GLU A 921 27.97 -61.11 15.34
CA GLU A 921 28.56 -61.78 14.20
C GLU A 921 30.00 -62.21 14.47
N GLU A 922 30.80 -61.36 15.13
CA GLU A 922 32.14 -61.72 15.63
C GLU A 922 32.08 -62.93 16.57
N ALA A 923 31.13 -62.93 17.51
CA ALA A 923 30.91 -64.07 18.39
C ALA A 923 30.60 -65.34 17.59
N ARG A 924 29.72 -65.26 16.57
CA ARG A 924 29.38 -66.40 15.70
C ARG A 924 30.60 -66.93 14.93
N GLU A 925 31.46 -66.05 14.42
CA GLU A 925 32.70 -66.44 13.77
C GLU A 925 33.64 -67.18 14.73
N HIS A 926 33.77 -66.69 15.97
CA HIS A 926 34.51 -67.41 17.02
C HIS A 926 33.91 -68.78 17.32
N TRP A 927 32.60 -68.89 17.51
CA TRP A 927 31.92 -70.18 17.73
C TRP A 927 32.14 -71.15 16.55
N ALA A 928 32.09 -70.65 15.32
CA ALA A 928 32.36 -71.47 14.13
C ALA A 928 33.82 -71.93 14.08
N GLY A 929 34.78 -71.06 14.41
CA GLY A 929 36.19 -71.41 14.50
C GLY A 929 36.48 -72.44 15.59
N ASP A 930 35.84 -72.34 16.75
CA ASP A 930 35.98 -73.28 17.86
C ASP A 930 35.39 -74.65 17.49
N ALA A 931 34.21 -74.67 16.85
CA ALA A 931 33.62 -75.90 16.34
C ALA A 931 34.53 -76.62 15.32
N ALA A 932 35.19 -75.87 14.43
CA ALA A 932 36.17 -76.44 13.49
C ALA A 932 37.39 -77.04 14.21
N ARG A 933 37.93 -76.37 15.23
CA ARG A 933 39.06 -76.90 16.03
C ARG A 933 38.68 -78.16 16.80
N ILE A 934 37.48 -78.21 17.36
CA ILE A 934 36.95 -79.41 18.02
C ILE A 934 36.88 -80.56 17.02
N GLN A 935 36.36 -80.33 15.82
CA GLN A 935 36.27 -81.36 14.78
C GLN A 935 37.65 -81.89 14.36
N ASP A 936 38.67 -81.04 14.30
CA ASP A 936 40.04 -81.48 13.97
C ASP A 936 40.69 -82.26 15.12
N MET A 937 40.45 -81.86 16.37
CA MET A 937 40.86 -82.66 17.54
C MET A 937 40.16 -84.02 17.57
N GLU A 938 38.88 -84.11 17.24
CA GLU A 938 38.15 -85.37 17.13
C GLU A 938 38.76 -86.30 16.07
N LYS A 939 39.14 -85.76 14.90
CA LYS A 939 39.85 -86.54 13.87
C LYS A 939 41.21 -87.03 14.38
N GLU A 940 41.94 -86.20 15.11
CA GLU A 940 43.25 -86.56 15.67
C GLU A 940 43.14 -87.63 16.74
N VAL A 941 42.15 -87.53 17.64
CA VAL A 941 41.80 -88.59 18.59
C VAL A 941 41.47 -89.87 17.84
N GLY A 942 40.66 -89.81 16.78
CA GLY A 942 40.36 -90.97 15.93
C GLY A 942 41.62 -91.63 15.33
N ARG A 943 42.58 -90.84 14.81
CA ARG A 943 43.88 -91.37 14.32
C ARG A 943 44.69 -92.04 15.43
N LEU A 944 44.70 -91.46 16.63
CA LEU A 944 45.41 -92.03 17.78
C LEU A 944 44.74 -93.32 18.25
N GLU A 945 43.41 -93.39 18.24
CA GLU A 945 42.65 -94.61 18.55
C GLU A 945 42.95 -95.72 17.54
N GLU A 946 43.03 -95.40 16.24
CA GLU A 946 43.45 -96.35 15.19
C GLU A 946 44.88 -96.86 15.43
N SER A 947 45.83 -95.97 15.72
CA SER A 947 47.22 -96.33 16.03
C SER A 947 47.33 -97.19 17.30
N MET A 948 46.59 -96.86 18.37
CA MET A 948 46.52 -97.68 19.56
C MET A 948 45.96 -99.07 19.26
N ALA A 949 44.93 -99.18 18.42
CA ALA A 949 44.37 -100.46 18.02
C ALA A 949 45.37 -101.30 17.19
N GLU A 950 46.17 -100.67 16.32
CA GLU A 950 47.27 -101.33 15.61
C GLU A 950 48.34 -101.86 16.57
N LEU A 951 48.82 -101.02 17.50
CA LEU A 951 49.80 -101.41 18.51
C LEU A 951 49.27 -102.52 19.44
N GLN A 952 47.98 -102.53 19.75
CA GLN A 952 47.34 -103.62 20.50
C GLN A 952 47.33 -104.94 19.72
N ARG A 953 47.04 -104.90 18.41
CA ARG A 953 47.11 -106.09 17.54
C ARG A 953 48.54 -106.60 17.40
N GLU A 954 49.51 -105.69 17.27
CA GLU A 954 50.93 -106.05 17.21
C GLU A 954 51.40 -106.67 18.54
N ASN A 955 51.03 -106.08 19.68
CA ASN A 955 51.29 -106.68 21.00
C ASN A 955 50.66 -108.06 21.14
N ALA A 956 49.45 -108.27 20.62
CA ALA A 956 48.81 -109.58 20.64
C ALA A 956 49.60 -110.60 19.81
N ARG A 957 50.04 -110.24 18.59
CA ARG A 957 50.91 -111.09 17.76
C ARG A 957 52.23 -111.42 18.43
N LEU A 958 52.91 -110.42 19.01
CA LEU A 958 54.18 -110.64 19.71
C LEU A 958 54.01 -111.55 20.92
N ARG A 959 52.89 -111.46 21.65
CA ARG A 959 52.55 -112.39 22.73
C ARG A 959 52.30 -113.81 22.22
N GLU A 960 51.61 -113.96 21.09
CA GLU A 960 51.43 -115.26 20.43
C GLU A 960 52.78 -115.88 20.04
N GLU A 961 53.67 -115.11 19.38
CA GLU A 961 55.03 -115.54 19.03
C GLU A 961 55.85 -115.93 20.27
N LEU A 962 55.72 -115.19 21.38
CA LEU A 962 56.39 -115.52 22.64
C LEU A 962 55.89 -116.85 23.20
N THR A 963 54.57 -117.07 23.21
CA THR A 963 53.98 -118.33 23.67
C THR A 963 54.31 -119.52 22.75
N GLU A 964 54.56 -119.27 21.46
CA GLU A 964 55.00 -120.30 20.51
C GLU A 964 56.48 -120.67 20.78
N LYS A 965 57.33 -119.69 21.09
CA LYS A 965 58.70 -119.94 21.56
C LYS A 965 58.77 -120.65 22.92
N GLU A 966 57.83 -120.39 23.82
CA GLU A 966 57.74 -121.07 25.13
C GLU A 966 57.18 -122.50 25.05
N LYS A 967 56.51 -122.89 23.95
CA LYS A 967 55.94 -124.24 23.74
C LYS A 967 56.90 -125.24 23.11
N LEU A 968 58.19 -124.91 22.94
CA LEU A 968 59.23 -125.83 22.50
C LEU A 968 60.01 -126.42 23.70
N PRO A 969 59.86 -127.72 24.05
CA PRO A 969 60.68 -128.35 25.06
C PRO A 969 61.97 -128.92 24.45
N GLY A 970 63.09 -128.29 24.79
CA GLY A 970 64.41 -128.87 25.06
C GLY A 970 64.99 -129.97 24.16
N GLU A 971 66.03 -129.62 23.40
CA GLU A 971 67.24 -130.45 23.30
C GLU A 971 68.39 -129.74 24.02
N TYR A 972 68.74 -130.29 25.18
CA TYR A 972 69.93 -129.94 25.95
C TYR A 972 71.19 -130.54 25.28
N HIS A 973 72.21 -129.70 25.19
CA HIS A 973 73.63 -130.03 25.45
C HIS A 973 74.33 -131.05 24.53
N GLY A 974 75.12 -130.51 23.61
CA GLY A 974 76.30 -131.17 23.06
C GLY A 974 77.27 -130.16 22.47
N ALA A 975 78.56 -130.29 22.81
CA ALA A 975 79.72 -129.60 22.25
C ALA A 975 80.05 -128.20 22.79
N GLN A 976 80.63 -128.23 24.00
CA GLN A 976 81.73 -127.36 24.41
C GLN A 976 82.93 -127.49 23.44
N GLU A 977 83.60 -126.36 23.19
CA GLU A 977 84.95 -126.22 22.62
C GLU A 977 85.20 -126.67 21.16
N ALA A 978 85.34 -125.70 20.25
CA ALA A 978 86.58 -125.50 19.50
C ALA A 978 86.47 -124.35 18.48
N ALA A 979 87.52 -123.52 18.47
CA ALA A 979 88.04 -122.74 17.34
C ALA A 979 87.08 -121.71 16.70
N GLY A 980 87.33 -120.41 16.82
CA GLY A 980 88.60 -119.80 16.46
C GLY A 980 88.64 -119.58 14.94
N GLN A 981 88.72 -118.30 14.57
CA GLN A 981 89.18 -117.77 13.30
C GLN A 981 88.15 -117.51 12.17
N ARG A 982 88.06 -116.19 11.91
CA ARG A 982 88.34 -115.52 10.64
C ARG A 982 87.18 -115.23 9.67
N GLN A 983 87.15 -113.93 9.35
CA GLN A 983 86.98 -113.32 8.03
C GLN A 983 85.56 -112.95 7.55
N GLN A 984 85.26 -111.66 7.74
CA GLN A 984 84.76 -110.71 6.72
C GLN A 984 85.22 -111.00 5.27
N PRO A 985 84.70 -110.34 4.20
CA PRO A 985 83.45 -109.57 4.01
C PRO A 985 82.82 -109.78 2.58
N ASN A 986 81.99 -108.82 2.15
CA ASN A 986 81.67 -108.38 0.78
C ASN A 986 80.42 -109.02 0.11
N ALA A 987 79.39 -108.20 -0.21
CA ALA A 987 79.23 -107.38 -1.43
C ALA A 987 78.35 -108.16 -2.44
N GLU A 988 77.45 -107.60 -3.26
CA GLU A 988 77.09 -106.25 -3.64
C GLU A 988 75.79 -106.33 -4.48
N ARG A 989 75.02 -105.24 -4.47
CA ARG A 989 74.26 -104.59 -5.57
C ARG A 989 73.45 -105.41 -6.60
N HIS A 990 72.24 -104.92 -6.88
CA HIS A 990 71.83 -104.03 -7.99
C HIS A 990 70.30 -103.79 -7.85
N GLY A 991 69.67 -102.65 -8.13
CA GLY A 991 70.06 -101.37 -8.71
C GLY A 991 68.83 -100.67 -9.34
N GLY A 992 68.79 -99.33 -9.29
CA GLY A 992 67.97 -98.43 -10.14
C GLY A 992 66.76 -97.78 -9.43
N GLY A 993 66.53 -96.46 -9.41
CA GLY A 993 67.24 -95.30 -9.98
C GLY A 993 66.25 -94.18 -10.39
N GLY A 994 66.46 -92.96 -9.88
CA GLY A 994 65.99 -91.66 -10.43
C GLY A 994 64.65 -91.11 -9.88
N GLY A 995 64.49 -89.84 -9.48
CA GLY A 995 65.38 -88.68 -9.38
C GLY A 995 64.60 -87.35 -9.24
N ARG A 996 65.18 -86.39 -8.46
CA ARG A 996 64.96 -84.92 -8.46
C ARG A 996 63.55 -84.41 -8.07
N GLN A 997 63.33 -83.26 -7.44
CA GLN A 997 64.04 -81.97 -7.36
C GLN A 997 63.44 -81.17 -6.19
N VAL A 998 64.26 -80.40 -5.46
CA VAL A 998 63.84 -79.27 -4.60
C VAL A 998 63.40 -78.10 -5.52
N PRO A 999 62.61 -77.09 -5.08
CA PRO A 999 63.22 -75.82 -4.59
C PRO A 999 62.37 -75.14 -3.46
N PRO A 1000 62.54 -73.85 -3.09
CA PRO A 1000 63.10 -73.44 -1.80
C PRO A 1000 62.21 -72.45 -0.99
N GLU A 1001 62.79 -71.94 0.10
CA GLU A 1001 62.34 -70.91 1.07
C GLU A 1001 61.47 -69.74 0.54
N LEU A 1002 60.37 -69.42 1.25
CA LEU A 1002 60.11 -68.18 2.01
C LEU A 1002 58.76 -68.25 2.74
#